data_AF-A0A963D9B6-F1
#
_entry.id   AF-A0A963D9B6-F1
#
_cell.length_a   1.000
_cell.length_b   1.000
_cell.length_c   1.000
_cell.angle_alpha   90.00
_cell.angle_beta   90.00
_cell.angle_gamma   90.00
#
_symmetry.space_group_name_H-M   'P 1'
#
loop_
_entity.id
_entity.type
_entity.pdbx_description
1 polymer ?
#
loop_
_entity_poly.entity_id
_entity_poly.type
_entity_poly.pdbx_seq_one_letter_code
_entity_poly.pdbx_strand_id
1 'polypeptide(L)'
;MPAMTAVRHLLVLTVALTGTWAAAAPAPPSLFRVLLGPEQHVPFPLSRLLAMIDAQLSPGRASFGGRPAVLLPLGRSLQRHAAGDADYFRYPRVVVAVTGEPRDTSAPLLRDRIYLGYHEKAAVLEVISYNPERGRFEFELVDDYRPGGVPRLRAANRVLCLSCHQNAAPLFARQTWDETSASPHIARLLAETGRDFYGLDWRRGVDLANAIDDATDRANLLSVAQYVWQQGCGAGEAGAHCRARLWQLALQSRFSGLAVVDGELQHPALAPLRLRWQQRWAEGIVVPNGDIPNRLPFADLPPEALARLDPDVLRRAADVAARFDPLALRAPLARWSADERGALARVVEALAGFLSPVDIDALAPALARSPALDVREQGFDCRWRDRGTRRDVECAARDGAVLRGRLRGGRLRVDRLALAAGRFYQGIEFIADGTDFRAAGPVVRDASGAALRRLSATDGGLRAQWVDEFAPIEAVIVGQLALAARGEANAFGDTPLQRDKLLAPLLTHFGLPSPSPSPSPSPSKAKALPPLVSPAVAPAGATASAELRPFYRHCAACHDTADAFPPGFLHGGEAQVRRHLAACAPRMLRRLRMWQSAAGARSKTPMPPPASAQAAGFAESEAPAAMRAYLERSLRAGGVDFGGLAGMAYADLPPCAIH
;
A
#
# COMPACT_ATOMS: atom_id res chain seq x y z
N MET A 1 61.35 -67.62 0.51
CA MET A 1 61.81 -66.61 -0.48
C MET A 1 60.59 -66.19 -1.30
N PRO A 2 60.10 -64.95 -1.16
CA PRO A 2 58.66 -64.68 -1.25
C PRO A 2 58.21 -64.22 -2.64
N ALA A 3 56.98 -64.62 -2.99
CA ALA A 3 56.22 -64.19 -4.14
C ALA A 3 55.48 -62.87 -3.85
N MET A 4 55.63 -61.88 -4.74
CA MET A 4 55.01 -60.56 -4.62
C MET A 4 53.49 -60.65 -4.86
N THR A 5 52.72 -60.39 -3.81
CA THR A 5 51.25 -60.23 -3.85
C THR A 5 50.94 -58.73 -3.82
N ALA A 6 50.35 -58.19 -4.89
CA ALA A 6 49.90 -56.81 -4.96
C ALA A 6 48.40 -56.73 -4.59
N VAL A 7 48.11 -56.41 -3.34
CA VAL A 7 46.76 -56.07 -2.86
C VAL A 7 46.61 -54.55 -2.92
N ARG A 8 45.87 -54.05 -3.91
CA ARG A 8 45.39 -52.65 -3.94
C ARG A 8 44.14 -52.55 -3.07
N HIS A 9 44.27 -51.91 -1.91
CA HIS A 9 43.11 -51.51 -1.10
C HIS A 9 42.32 -50.42 -1.82
N LEU A 10 41.13 -50.77 -2.32
CA LEU A 10 40.11 -49.81 -2.73
C LEU A 10 39.26 -49.49 -1.50
N LEU A 11 39.51 -48.34 -0.88
CA LEU A 11 38.68 -47.82 0.20
C LEU A 11 37.36 -47.35 -0.41
N VAL A 12 36.30 -48.16 -0.28
CA VAL A 12 34.93 -47.77 -0.64
C VAL A 12 34.43 -46.84 0.46
N LEU A 13 34.51 -45.52 0.22
CA LEU A 13 33.82 -44.52 1.04
C LEU A 13 32.34 -44.50 0.61
N THR A 14 31.50 -45.22 1.35
CA THR A 14 30.04 -45.10 1.24
C THR A 14 29.63 -43.74 1.83
N VAL A 15 29.64 -42.70 1.00
CA VAL A 15 28.98 -41.44 1.35
C VAL A 15 27.47 -41.68 1.26
N ALA A 16 26.84 -41.89 2.41
CA ALA A 16 25.39 -41.78 2.53
C ALA A 16 24.99 -40.34 2.19
N LEU A 17 24.47 -40.13 0.99
CA LEU A 17 23.80 -38.90 0.59
C LEU A 17 22.43 -38.82 1.30
N THR A 18 22.44 -38.62 2.62
CA THR A 18 21.27 -38.06 3.31
C THR A 18 21.29 -36.56 3.08
N GLY A 19 20.92 -36.16 1.86
CA GLY A 19 20.60 -34.77 1.57
C GLY A 19 19.32 -34.40 2.33
N THR A 20 19.46 -33.98 3.57
CA THR A 20 18.41 -33.22 4.25
C THR A 20 18.23 -31.96 3.42
N TRP A 21 17.15 -31.91 2.64
CA TRP A 21 16.61 -30.66 2.14
C TRP A 21 16.29 -29.83 3.37
N ALA A 22 17.24 -28.99 3.79
CA ALA A 22 16.97 -27.95 4.75
C ALA A 22 15.87 -27.10 4.11
N ALA A 23 14.64 -27.27 4.60
CA ALA A 23 13.51 -26.44 4.23
C ALA A 23 14.00 -25.00 4.31
N ALA A 24 13.94 -24.27 3.19
CA ALA A 24 14.25 -22.86 3.20
C ALA A 24 13.45 -22.23 4.33
N ALA A 25 14.11 -21.48 5.22
CA ALA A 25 13.44 -20.78 6.30
C ALA A 25 12.17 -20.09 5.75
N PRO A 26 11.01 -20.25 6.41
CA PRO A 26 9.77 -19.67 5.90
C PRO A 26 10.00 -18.19 5.64
N ALA A 27 9.48 -17.72 4.51
CA ALA A 27 9.53 -16.31 4.16
C ALA A 27 8.99 -15.48 5.34
N PRO A 28 9.60 -14.33 5.63
CA PRO A 28 9.15 -13.52 6.74
C PRO A 28 7.70 -13.07 6.57
N PRO A 29 6.91 -13.04 7.65
CA PRO A 29 5.47 -12.88 7.57
C PRO A 29 5.06 -11.48 7.11
N SER A 30 3.95 -11.39 6.36
CA SER A 30 3.21 -10.13 6.19
C SER A 30 2.64 -9.68 7.55
N LEU A 31 2.27 -8.41 7.70
CA LEU A 31 1.64 -7.92 8.94
C LEU A 31 0.38 -8.71 9.32
N PHE A 32 -0.43 -9.17 8.35
CA PHE A 32 -1.55 -10.05 8.63
C PHE A 32 -1.11 -11.35 9.29
N ARG A 33 -0.06 -12.00 8.78
CA ARG A 33 0.51 -13.19 9.41
C ARG A 33 1.11 -12.92 10.78
N VAL A 34 1.69 -11.74 11.00
CA VAL A 34 2.17 -11.30 12.33
C VAL A 34 1.00 -11.21 13.31
N LEU A 35 -0.14 -10.65 12.89
CA LEU A 35 -1.35 -10.57 13.72
C LEU A 35 -1.91 -11.93 14.12
N LEU A 36 -1.83 -12.93 13.24
CA LEU A 36 -2.30 -14.29 13.53
C LEU A 36 -1.36 -15.07 14.46
N GLY A 37 -0.15 -14.58 14.69
CA GLY A 37 0.86 -15.28 15.47
C GLY A 37 1.31 -16.61 14.84
N PRO A 38 2.10 -17.42 15.57
CA PRO A 38 2.74 -18.62 15.02
C PRO A 38 1.76 -19.70 14.56
N GLU A 39 0.58 -19.79 15.16
CA GLU A 39 -0.44 -20.79 14.80
C GLU A 39 -1.11 -20.50 13.45
N GLN A 40 -1.02 -19.25 12.96
CA GLN A 40 -1.61 -18.81 11.69
C GLN A 40 -3.12 -19.10 11.59
N HIS A 41 -3.81 -19.21 12.74
CA HIS A 41 -5.24 -19.49 12.80
C HIS A 41 -6.06 -18.23 12.47
N VAL A 42 -6.78 -18.25 11.35
CA VAL A 42 -7.62 -17.12 10.93
C VAL A 42 -8.96 -17.17 11.67
N PRO A 43 -9.32 -16.16 12.48
CA PRO A 43 -10.58 -16.15 13.21
C PRO A 43 -11.79 -16.10 12.27
N PHE A 44 -12.81 -16.90 12.58
CA PHE A 44 -14.14 -16.85 11.97
C PHE A 44 -15.21 -16.66 13.06
N PRO A 45 -16.30 -15.91 12.83
CA PRO A 45 -16.67 -15.17 11.60
C PRO A 45 -15.84 -13.89 11.39
N LEU A 46 -16.10 -13.18 10.27
CA LEU A 46 -15.43 -11.92 9.90
C LEU A 46 -15.36 -10.93 11.09
N SER A 47 -16.43 -10.80 11.87
CA SER A 47 -16.47 -9.90 13.03
C SER A 47 -15.39 -10.22 14.09
N ARG A 48 -14.99 -11.47 14.27
CA ARG A 48 -13.88 -11.84 15.18
C ARG A 48 -12.53 -11.43 14.63
N LEU A 49 -12.32 -11.60 13.32
CA LEU A 49 -11.10 -11.11 12.67
C LEU A 49 -11.00 -9.59 12.77
N LEU A 50 -12.10 -8.88 12.54
CA LEU A 50 -12.16 -7.43 12.66
C LEU A 50 -11.89 -6.95 14.09
N ALA A 51 -12.43 -7.63 15.11
CA ALA A 51 -12.15 -7.34 16.51
C ALA A 51 -10.67 -7.56 16.89
N MET A 52 -10.02 -8.58 16.32
CA MET A 52 -8.58 -8.81 16.50
C MET A 52 -7.74 -7.65 15.91
N ILE A 53 -8.17 -7.07 14.78
CA ILE A 53 -7.53 -5.88 14.21
C ILE A 53 -7.80 -4.67 15.12
N ASP A 54 -9.04 -4.46 15.56
CA ASP A 54 -9.42 -3.35 16.45
C ASP A 54 -8.58 -3.30 17.73
N ALA A 55 -8.23 -4.46 18.30
CA ALA A 55 -7.40 -4.55 19.49
C ALA A 55 -6.01 -3.93 19.34
N GLN A 56 -5.53 -3.75 18.10
CA GLN A 56 -4.25 -3.14 17.77
C GLN A 56 -4.36 -1.64 17.46
N LEU A 57 -5.56 -1.07 17.42
CA LEU A 57 -5.80 0.32 17.01
C LEU A 57 -6.03 1.23 18.21
N SER A 58 -5.63 2.50 18.08
CA SER A 58 -5.85 3.53 19.08
C SER A 58 -7.32 3.95 19.10
N PRO A 59 -8.03 3.87 20.25
CA PRO A 59 -9.39 4.36 20.36
C PRO A 59 -9.48 5.87 20.10
N GLY A 60 -10.45 6.30 19.28
CA GLY A 60 -10.80 7.72 19.13
C GLY A 60 -9.91 8.58 18.22
N ARG A 61 -8.86 8.00 17.60
CA ARG A 61 -7.95 8.73 16.68
C ARG A 61 -8.25 8.53 15.19
N ALA A 62 -9.29 7.80 14.86
CA ALA A 62 -9.60 7.46 13.47
C ALA A 62 -11.08 7.57 13.17
N SER A 63 -11.39 8.16 12.01
CA SER A 63 -12.73 8.12 11.44
C SER A 63 -13.19 6.67 11.29
N PHE A 64 -14.47 6.41 11.54
CA PHE A 64 -15.08 5.09 11.35
C PHE A 64 -14.39 3.95 12.12
N GLY A 65 -13.88 4.24 13.32
CA GLY A 65 -13.18 3.26 14.15
C GLY A 65 -11.85 2.80 13.57
N GLY A 66 -11.32 3.48 12.55
CA GLY A 66 -10.06 3.12 11.91
C GLY A 66 -10.15 1.93 10.96
N ARG A 67 -11.35 1.51 10.57
CA ARG A 67 -11.55 0.41 9.63
C ARG A 67 -12.79 0.62 8.74
N PRO A 68 -12.82 1.66 7.88
CA PRO A 68 -13.93 1.88 6.96
C PRO A 68 -14.21 0.62 6.12
N ALA A 69 -15.49 0.34 5.92
CA ALA A 69 -15.96 -0.80 5.17
C ALA A 69 -17.07 -0.41 4.20
N VAL A 70 -17.01 -0.92 2.97
CA VAL A 70 -18.04 -0.71 1.95
C VAL A 70 -18.51 -2.04 1.38
N LEU A 71 -19.76 -2.06 0.90
CA LEU A 71 -20.36 -3.21 0.23
C LEU A 71 -20.40 -2.99 -1.28
N LEU A 72 -19.97 -3.98 -2.05
CA LEU A 72 -19.90 -3.95 -3.51
C LEU A 72 -20.71 -5.13 -4.07
N PRO A 73 -22.03 -4.98 -4.33
CA PRO A 73 -22.87 -6.05 -4.87
C PRO A 73 -22.50 -6.42 -6.30
N LEU A 74 -22.25 -5.43 -7.15
CA LEU A 74 -21.88 -5.60 -8.57
C LEU A 74 -20.38 -5.31 -8.79
N GLY A 75 -19.53 -5.66 -7.82
CA GLY A 75 -18.13 -5.25 -7.81
C GLY A 75 -17.29 -5.83 -8.95
N ARG A 76 -16.13 -5.20 -9.20
CA ARG A 76 -15.13 -5.61 -10.21
C ARG A 76 -14.18 -6.72 -9.75
N SER A 77 -14.56 -7.41 -8.69
CA SER A 77 -13.78 -8.50 -8.09
C SER A 77 -13.67 -9.72 -9.02
N LEU A 78 -12.61 -10.49 -8.81
CA LEU A 78 -12.47 -11.85 -9.29
C LEU A 78 -13.68 -12.73 -8.89
N GLN A 79 -14.16 -12.61 -7.65
CA GLN A 79 -15.26 -13.42 -7.09
C GLN A 79 -16.65 -12.89 -7.41
N ARG A 80 -16.79 -11.86 -8.26
CA ARG A 80 -18.06 -11.15 -8.45
C ARG A 80 -19.25 -12.04 -8.80
N HIS A 81 -19.03 -13.13 -9.54
CA HIS A 81 -20.13 -14.02 -9.96
C HIS A 81 -20.48 -15.10 -8.93
N ALA A 82 -19.76 -15.19 -7.80
CA ALA A 82 -19.97 -16.26 -6.82
C ALA A 82 -21.34 -16.20 -6.13
N ALA A 83 -21.95 -15.01 -6.05
CA ALA A 83 -23.32 -14.87 -5.54
C ALA A 83 -24.39 -15.43 -6.49
N GLY A 84 -24.10 -15.49 -7.79
CA GLY A 84 -25.12 -15.71 -8.84
C GLY A 84 -25.89 -14.43 -9.19
N ASP A 85 -26.49 -14.43 -10.38
CA ASP A 85 -27.05 -13.21 -11.00
C ASP A 85 -28.23 -12.59 -10.23
N ALA A 86 -28.92 -13.38 -9.41
CA ALA A 86 -30.08 -12.93 -8.63
C ALA A 86 -29.71 -12.41 -7.22
N ASP A 87 -28.50 -12.67 -6.75
CA ASP A 87 -28.17 -12.67 -5.33
C ASP A 87 -27.05 -11.67 -4.96
N TYR A 88 -26.65 -10.81 -5.91
CA TYR A 88 -25.61 -9.79 -5.74
C TYR A 88 -25.81 -8.89 -4.52
N PHE A 89 -27.04 -8.41 -4.29
CA PHE A 89 -27.37 -7.54 -3.16
C PHE A 89 -27.54 -8.31 -1.86
N ARG A 90 -27.95 -9.58 -1.94
CA ARG A 90 -28.03 -10.44 -0.78
C ARG A 90 -26.63 -10.79 -0.29
N TYR A 91 -25.69 -11.10 -1.17
CA TYR A 91 -24.32 -11.50 -0.80
C TYR A 91 -23.26 -10.60 -1.46
N PRO A 92 -23.21 -9.29 -1.12
CA PRO A 92 -22.25 -8.37 -1.70
C PRO A 92 -20.84 -8.69 -1.21
N ARG A 93 -19.85 -8.31 -2.01
CA ARG A 93 -18.46 -8.30 -1.54
C ARG A 93 -18.29 -7.21 -0.49
N VAL A 94 -17.64 -7.55 0.62
CA VAL A 94 -17.15 -6.60 1.62
C VAL A 94 -15.74 -6.17 1.25
N VAL A 95 -15.46 -4.87 1.31
CA VAL A 95 -14.11 -4.31 1.25
C VAL A 95 -13.84 -3.53 2.52
N VAL A 96 -12.73 -3.83 3.21
CA VAL A 96 -12.29 -3.14 4.43
C VAL A 96 -10.86 -2.66 4.24
N ALA A 97 -10.56 -1.43 4.67
CA ALA A 97 -9.19 -0.92 4.78
C ALA A 97 -8.88 -0.59 6.24
N VAL A 98 -7.67 -0.90 6.72
CA VAL A 98 -7.23 -0.47 8.05
C VAL A 98 -6.61 0.91 7.95
N THR A 99 -7.24 1.90 8.58
CA THR A 99 -6.85 3.33 8.56
C THR A 99 -6.51 3.87 9.95
N GLY A 100 -6.79 3.09 11.01
CA GLY A 100 -6.53 3.48 12.39
C GLY A 100 -5.06 3.47 12.77
N GLU A 101 -4.70 4.40 13.66
CA GLU A 101 -3.37 4.46 14.26
C GLU A 101 -3.10 3.29 15.21
N PRO A 102 -1.83 2.89 15.41
CA PRO A 102 -1.50 1.82 16.34
C PRO A 102 -1.90 2.21 17.77
N ARG A 103 -2.29 1.23 18.59
CA ARG A 103 -2.75 1.45 19.96
C ARG A 103 -1.73 2.16 20.83
N ASP A 104 -0.46 1.80 20.67
CA ASP A 104 0.70 2.39 21.33
C ASP A 104 1.94 2.23 20.43
N THR A 105 3.11 2.69 20.90
CA THR A 105 4.36 2.63 20.15
C THR A 105 4.86 1.21 19.87
N SER A 106 4.49 0.23 20.70
CA SER A 106 4.88 -1.18 20.56
C SER A 106 3.99 -1.97 19.60
N ALA A 107 2.74 -1.53 19.43
CA ALA A 107 1.80 -2.15 18.51
C ALA A 107 2.26 -2.04 17.04
N PRO A 108 1.90 -3.03 16.19
CA PRO A 108 2.22 -2.98 14.77
C PRO A 108 1.50 -1.81 14.08
N LEU A 109 2.19 -1.11 13.18
CA LEU A 109 1.59 -0.07 12.35
C LEU A 109 0.76 -0.73 11.25
N LEU A 110 -0.56 -0.87 11.47
CA LEU A 110 -1.49 -1.48 10.50
C LEU A 110 -2.11 -0.47 9.53
N ARG A 111 -2.08 0.83 9.87
CA ARG A 111 -2.58 1.92 9.04
C ARG A 111 -2.03 1.84 7.62
N ASP A 112 -2.94 1.84 6.65
CA ASP A 112 -2.69 1.79 5.21
C ASP A 112 -1.91 0.55 4.76
N ARG A 113 -1.92 -0.53 5.56
CA ARG A 113 -1.08 -1.72 5.36
C ARG A 113 -1.83 -3.03 5.32
N ILE A 114 -3.11 -3.06 5.69
CA ILE A 114 -3.97 -4.24 5.62
C ILE A 114 -5.30 -3.89 4.96
N TYR A 115 -5.69 -4.67 3.96
CA TYR A 115 -6.93 -4.55 3.22
C TYR A 115 -7.56 -5.93 3.07
N LEU A 116 -8.88 -6.00 3.25
CA LEU A 116 -9.64 -7.24 3.23
C LEU A 116 -10.72 -7.18 2.15
N GLY A 117 -10.87 -8.27 1.40
CA GLY A 117 -11.97 -8.51 0.48
C GLY A 117 -12.69 -9.79 0.85
N TYR A 118 -13.88 -9.72 1.46
CA TYR A 118 -14.63 -10.91 1.86
C TYR A 118 -15.83 -11.14 0.94
N HIS A 119 -16.02 -12.39 0.51
CA HIS A 119 -17.19 -12.79 -0.26
C HIS A 119 -17.77 -14.10 0.29
N GLU A 120 -18.95 -14.04 0.91
CA GLU A 120 -19.59 -15.16 1.62
C GLU A 120 -19.81 -16.37 0.74
N LYS A 121 -20.43 -16.19 -0.44
CA LYS A 121 -20.73 -17.31 -1.35
C LYS A 121 -19.51 -17.93 -2.01
N ALA A 122 -18.40 -17.19 -2.11
CA ALA A 122 -17.14 -17.75 -2.56
C ALA A 122 -16.42 -18.52 -1.44
N ALA A 123 -16.84 -18.34 -0.17
CA ALA A 123 -16.13 -18.82 1.01
C ALA A 123 -14.65 -18.40 1.03
N VAL A 124 -14.35 -17.18 0.56
CA VAL A 124 -12.99 -16.65 0.40
C VAL A 124 -12.88 -15.29 1.08
N LEU A 125 -11.77 -15.12 1.81
CA LEU A 125 -11.26 -13.82 2.25
C LEU A 125 -9.94 -13.55 1.51
N GLU A 126 -9.91 -12.47 0.74
CA GLU A 126 -8.72 -11.92 0.12
C GLU A 126 -8.04 -10.95 1.09
N VAL A 127 -6.73 -11.03 1.23
CA VAL A 127 -5.95 -10.17 2.11
C VAL A 127 -4.80 -9.56 1.31
N ILE A 128 -4.70 -8.23 1.34
CA ILE A 128 -3.51 -7.50 0.88
C ILE A 128 -2.84 -6.95 2.13
N SER A 129 -1.64 -7.43 2.41
CA SER A 129 -0.91 -7.08 3.64
C SER A 129 0.51 -6.68 3.35
N TYR A 130 0.96 -5.58 3.95
CA TYR A 130 2.35 -5.14 3.86
C TYR A 130 3.29 -6.14 4.55
N ASN A 131 4.45 -6.40 3.94
CA ASN A 131 5.54 -7.20 4.49
C ASN A 131 6.75 -6.29 4.72
N PRO A 132 7.05 -5.91 5.98
CA PRO A 132 8.14 -5.00 6.31
C PRO A 132 9.51 -5.53 5.88
N GLU A 133 9.75 -6.82 6.03
CA GLU A 133 11.03 -7.45 5.69
C GLU A 133 11.29 -7.53 4.18
N ARG A 134 10.24 -7.52 3.37
CA ARG A 134 10.33 -7.48 1.89
C ARG A 134 10.08 -6.09 1.29
N GLY A 135 9.66 -5.12 2.10
CA GLY A 135 9.36 -3.76 1.66
C GLY A 135 8.24 -3.68 0.61
N ARG A 136 7.24 -4.57 0.64
CA ARG A 136 6.17 -4.64 -0.36
C ARG A 136 4.88 -5.24 0.19
N PHE A 137 3.77 -5.07 -0.52
CA PHE A 137 2.52 -5.79 -0.24
C PHE A 137 2.57 -7.23 -0.76
N GLU A 138 2.08 -8.15 0.06
CA GLU A 138 1.80 -9.53 -0.28
C GLU A 138 0.29 -9.72 -0.48
N PHE A 139 -0.05 -10.63 -1.39
CA PHE A 139 -1.42 -10.99 -1.73
C PHE A 139 -1.68 -12.41 -1.22
N GLU A 140 -2.73 -12.56 -0.42
CA GLU A 140 -3.03 -13.80 0.30
C GLU A 140 -4.51 -14.12 0.19
N LEU A 141 -4.84 -15.41 0.28
CA LEU A 141 -6.20 -15.94 0.27
C LEU A 141 -6.42 -16.79 1.50
N VAL A 142 -7.60 -16.67 2.10
CA VAL A 142 -8.10 -17.61 3.09
C VAL A 142 -9.27 -18.36 2.45
N ASP A 143 -9.04 -19.63 2.14
CA ASP A 143 -10.05 -20.52 1.59
C ASP A 143 -10.93 -21.11 2.71
N ASP A 144 -12.11 -21.61 2.33
CA ASP A 144 -13.10 -22.23 3.24
C ASP A 144 -13.51 -21.32 4.42
N TYR A 145 -13.54 -20.01 4.17
CA TYR A 145 -13.92 -18.98 5.13
C TYR A 145 -15.45 -18.82 5.22
N ARG A 146 -16.12 -19.81 5.83
CA ARG A 146 -17.58 -19.91 5.92
C ARG A 146 -18.03 -20.63 7.22
N PRO A 147 -19.33 -20.57 7.59
CA PRO A 147 -19.84 -21.32 8.73
C PRO A 147 -19.54 -22.82 8.60
N GLY A 148 -18.97 -23.42 9.65
CA GLY A 148 -18.56 -24.82 9.68
C GLY A 148 -17.32 -25.17 8.84
N GLY A 149 -16.72 -24.19 8.15
CA GLY A 149 -15.48 -24.37 7.40
C GLY A 149 -14.23 -24.27 8.28
N VAL A 150 -13.09 -24.64 7.70
CA VAL A 150 -11.76 -24.52 8.31
C VAL A 150 -10.94 -23.51 7.51
N PRO A 151 -10.84 -22.24 7.95
CA PRO A 151 -10.07 -21.22 7.28
C PRO A 151 -8.62 -21.63 7.00
N ARG A 152 -8.19 -21.61 5.73
CA ARG A 152 -6.82 -21.95 5.32
C ARG A 152 -6.14 -20.79 4.62
N LEU A 153 -5.16 -20.19 5.29
CA LEU A 153 -4.37 -19.10 4.73
C LEU A 153 -3.27 -19.61 3.78
N ARG A 154 -3.24 -19.08 2.56
CA ARG A 154 -2.19 -19.33 1.56
C ARG A 154 -1.79 -18.05 0.83
N ALA A 155 -0.61 -18.05 0.22
CA ALA A 155 -0.24 -17.01 -0.74
C ALA A 155 -1.11 -17.11 -2.00
N ALA A 156 -1.55 -15.96 -2.53
CA ALA A 156 -2.21 -15.88 -3.82
C ALA A 156 -1.18 -15.98 -4.97
N ASN A 157 -1.64 -16.32 -6.17
CA ASN A 157 -0.81 -16.22 -7.35
C ASN A 157 -0.51 -14.74 -7.64
N ARG A 158 0.71 -14.30 -7.31
CA ARG A 158 1.12 -12.90 -7.43
C ARG A 158 1.01 -12.37 -8.88
N VAL A 159 1.30 -13.18 -9.89
CA VAL A 159 1.22 -12.76 -11.30
C VAL A 159 -0.22 -12.44 -11.68
N LEU A 160 -1.17 -13.25 -11.21
CA LEU A 160 -2.59 -12.97 -11.35
C LEU A 160 -2.97 -11.66 -10.64
N CYS A 161 -2.58 -11.49 -9.37
CA CYS A 161 -2.91 -10.29 -8.60
C CYS A 161 -2.38 -9.00 -9.25
N LEU A 162 -1.14 -9.02 -9.75
CA LEU A 162 -0.50 -7.84 -10.36
C LEU A 162 -1.11 -7.43 -11.70
N SER A 163 -1.90 -8.28 -12.34
CA SER A 163 -2.64 -7.90 -13.55
C SER A 163 -3.70 -6.82 -13.25
N CYS A 164 -4.32 -6.88 -12.06
CA CYS A 164 -5.21 -5.82 -11.56
C CYS A 164 -4.45 -4.79 -10.71
N HIS A 165 -3.62 -5.27 -9.77
CA HIS A 165 -2.79 -4.46 -8.87
C HIS A 165 -1.46 -4.09 -9.53
N GLN A 166 -1.53 -3.34 -10.63
CA GLN A 166 -0.39 -2.91 -11.46
C GLN A 166 0.69 -2.16 -10.67
N ASN A 167 0.27 -1.58 -9.56
CA ASN A 167 1.05 -0.83 -8.59
C ASN A 167 1.72 -1.69 -7.51
N ALA A 168 1.52 -3.02 -7.53
CA ALA A 168 1.96 -3.95 -6.51
C ALA A 168 1.52 -3.58 -5.07
N ALA A 169 0.39 -2.87 -4.96
CA ALA A 169 -0.22 -2.40 -3.73
C ALA A 169 -1.77 -2.41 -3.88
N PRO A 170 -2.56 -2.06 -2.86
CA PRO A 170 -4.01 -1.95 -2.95
C PRO A 170 -4.47 -1.00 -4.06
N LEU A 171 -5.68 -1.23 -4.56
CA LEU A 171 -6.34 -0.38 -5.55
C LEU A 171 -7.76 -0.10 -5.08
N PHE A 172 -8.32 1.04 -5.45
CA PHE A 172 -9.72 1.36 -5.18
C PHE A 172 -10.28 2.26 -6.27
N ALA A 173 -11.61 2.34 -6.34
CA ALA A 173 -12.26 3.21 -7.31
C ALA A 173 -12.08 4.66 -6.88
N ARG A 174 -11.80 5.55 -7.83
CA ARG A 174 -11.87 6.99 -7.56
C ARG A 174 -13.32 7.46 -7.38
N GLN A 175 -13.50 8.64 -6.82
CA GLN A 175 -14.79 9.35 -6.73
C GLN A 175 -15.62 9.26 -8.03
N THR A 176 -16.93 9.03 -7.98
CA THR A 176 -17.89 9.15 -6.84
C THR A 176 -18.30 7.83 -6.16
N TRP A 177 -17.68 6.70 -6.49
CA TRP A 177 -17.91 5.37 -5.89
C TRP A 177 -19.32 4.77 -6.07
N ASP A 178 -19.90 4.92 -7.25
CA ASP A 178 -21.29 4.56 -7.54
C ASP A 178 -21.58 3.05 -7.52
N GLU A 179 -20.55 2.21 -7.49
CA GLU A 179 -20.68 0.74 -7.33
C GLU A 179 -20.74 0.28 -5.87
N THR A 180 -20.52 1.18 -4.93
CA THR A 180 -20.38 0.85 -3.50
C THR A 180 -21.63 1.23 -2.73
N SER A 181 -21.70 0.81 -1.47
CA SER A 181 -22.71 1.28 -0.51
C SER A 181 -22.68 2.79 -0.23
N ALA A 182 -21.71 3.54 -0.76
CA ALA A 182 -21.74 5.00 -0.75
C ALA A 182 -22.80 5.58 -1.71
N SER A 183 -23.18 4.84 -2.77
CA SER A 183 -24.25 5.23 -3.67
C SER A 183 -25.61 5.13 -2.97
N PRO A 184 -26.45 6.19 -2.98
CA PRO A 184 -27.78 6.14 -2.39
C PRO A 184 -28.64 5.03 -2.99
N HIS A 185 -28.45 4.74 -4.29
CA HIS A 185 -29.21 3.72 -4.98
C HIS A 185 -28.80 2.31 -4.52
N ILE A 186 -27.50 2.01 -4.51
CA ILE A 186 -26.98 0.73 -3.99
C ILE A 186 -27.35 0.55 -2.52
N ALA A 187 -27.21 1.61 -1.70
CA ALA A 187 -27.53 1.57 -0.28
C ALA A 187 -29.01 1.23 -0.02
N ARG A 188 -29.93 1.78 -0.83
CA ARG A 188 -31.36 1.45 -0.75
C ARG A 188 -31.61 -0.04 -1.05
N LEU A 189 -31.06 -0.55 -2.15
CA LEU A 189 -31.22 -1.95 -2.53
C LEU A 189 -30.61 -2.91 -1.50
N LEU A 190 -29.45 -2.56 -0.93
CA LEU A 190 -28.84 -3.32 0.17
C LEU A 190 -29.74 -3.31 1.42
N ALA A 191 -30.38 -2.16 1.72
CA ALA A 191 -31.26 -2.02 2.88
C ALA A 191 -32.53 -2.89 2.76
N GLU A 192 -33.09 -3.00 1.55
CA GLU A 192 -34.28 -3.81 1.25
C GLU A 192 -34.05 -5.31 1.53
N THR A 193 -32.79 -5.78 1.53
CA THR A 193 -32.48 -7.18 1.87
C THR A 193 -32.68 -7.52 3.36
N GLY A 194 -32.75 -6.51 4.24
CA GLY A 194 -32.88 -6.71 5.69
C GLY A 194 -31.66 -7.34 6.38
N ARG A 195 -30.52 -7.50 5.69
CA ARG A 195 -29.30 -8.09 6.27
C ARG A 195 -28.53 -7.11 7.15
N ASP A 196 -27.86 -7.65 8.16
CA ASP A 196 -26.94 -6.94 9.06
C ASP A 196 -25.52 -6.80 8.49
N PHE A 197 -25.22 -7.53 7.41
CA PHE A 197 -23.92 -7.60 6.74
C PHE A 197 -22.76 -7.77 7.74
N TYR A 198 -22.84 -8.81 8.57
CA TYR A 198 -21.79 -9.21 9.52
C TYR A 198 -21.51 -8.16 10.61
N GLY A 199 -22.46 -7.26 10.88
CA GLY A 199 -22.36 -6.21 11.88
C GLY A 199 -21.54 -4.99 11.43
N LEU A 200 -21.35 -4.79 10.12
CA LEU A 200 -20.58 -3.66 9.57
C LEU A 200 -21.38 -2.35 9.61
N ASP A 201 -20.74 -1.24 9.94
CA ASP A 201 -21.31 0.11 9.82
C ASP A 201 -21.15 0.63 8.38
N TRP A 202 -21.95 0.12 7.45
CA TRP A 202 -21.85 0.41 6.02
C TRP A 202 -22.69 1.61 5.54
N ARG A 203 -23.56 2.17 6.40
CA ARG A 203 -24.60 3.17 6.03
C ARG A 203 -24.13 4.63 6.15
N ARG A 204 -22.83 4.90 6.11
CA ARG A 204 -22.26 6.25 6.33
C ARG A 204 -21.97 7.05 5.05
N GLY A 205 -22.41 6.56 3.89
CA GLY A 205 -22.28 7.29 2.62
C GLY A 205 -20.83 7.35 2.09
N VAL A 206 -20.49 8.49 1.47
CA VAL A 206 -19.23 8.69 0.72
C VAL A 206 -17.97 8.71 1.57
N ASP A 207 -18.06 9.06 2.85
CA ASP A 207 -16.88 9.23 3.69
C ASP A 207 -16.13 7.90 3.94
N LEU A 208 -16.86 6.77 3.99
CA LEU A 208 -16.25 5.44 4.11
C LEU A 208 -15.43 5.11 2.86
N ALA A 209 -16.00 5.37 1.69
CA ALA A 209 -15.32 5.12 0.42
C ALA A 209 -14.12 6.06 0.25
N ASN A 210 -14.26 7.35 0.61
CA ASN A 210 -13.15 8.31 0.62
C ASN A 210 -12.02 7.84 1.54
N ALA A 211 -12.33 7.37 2.75
CA ALA A 211 -11.31 6.89 3.67
C ALA A 211 -10.55 5.66 3.14
N ILE A 212 -11.21 4.79 2.36
CA ILE A 212 -10.56 3.67 1.69
C ILE A 212 -9.70 4.17 0.52
N ASP A 213 -10.21 5.09 -0.30
CA ASP A 213 -9.50 5.70 -1.44
C ASP A 213 -8.20 6.37 -0.97
N ASP A 214 -8.30 7.28 0.01
CA ASP A 214 -7.16 7.96 0.62
C ASP A 214 -6.15 6.96 1.23
N ALA A 215 -6.64 5.85 1.79
CA ALA A 215 -5.78 4.81 2.33
C ALA A 215 -5.02 4.10 1.20
N THR A 216 -5.68 3.81 0.07
CA THR A 216 -5.00 3.20 -1.07
C THR A 216 -3.95 4.13 -1.68
N ASP A 217 -4.20 5.45 -1.72
CA ASP A 217 -3.19 6.44 -2.14
C ASP A 217 -1.95 6.41 -1.25
N ARG A 218 -2.15 6.48 0.07
CA ARG A 218 -1.03 6.44 1.03
C ARG A 218 -0.28 5.11 0.98
N ALA A 219 -0.98 3.99 0.83
CA ALA A 219 -0.36 2.68 0.68
C ALA A 219 0.54 2.58 -0.56
N ASN A 220 0.11 3.18 -1.68
CA ASN A 220 0.88 3.21 -2.93
C ASN A 220 2.23 3.93 -2.78
N LEU A 221 2.27 5.00 -1.96
CA LEU A 221 3.50 5.72 -1.67
C LEU A 221 4.50 4.89 -0.83
N LEU A 222 4.07 3.87 -0.09
CA LEU A 222 4.99 3.00 0.66
C LEU A 222 5.94 2.22 -0.26
N SER A 223 5.45 1.80 -1.43
CA SER A 223 6.29 1.13 -2.44
C SER A 223 7.32 2.10 -3.04
N VAL A 224 6.92 3.36 -3.26
CA VAL A 224 7.83 4.42 -3.75
C VAL A 224 8.89 4.73 -2.69
N ALA A 225 8.49 4.90 -1.42
CA ALA A 225 9.39 5.12 -0.31
C ALA A 225 10.43 3.99 -0.17
N GLN A 226 10.01 2.73 -0.27
CA GLN A 226 10.91 1.58 -0.23
C GLN A 226 11.87 1.54 -1.43
N TYR A 227 11.38 1.88 -2.62
CA TYR A 227 12.21 1.95 -3.81
C TYR A 227 13.31 3.01 -3.66
N VAL A 228 12.96 4.20 -3.17
CA VAL A 228 13.93 5.27 -2.92
C VAL A 228 14.90 4.91 -1.79
N TRP A 229 14.40 4.34 -0.69
CA TRP A 229 15.23 3.91 0.43
C TRP A 229 16.31 2.92 0.02
N GLN A 230 15.90 1.85 -0.67
CA GLN A 230 16.80 0.74 -1.03
C GLN A 230 17.74 1.11 -2.18
N GLN A 231 17.29 1.90 -3.16
CA GLN A 231 18.03 2.13 -4.40
C GLN A 231 18.63 3.54 -4.51
N GLY A 232 18.08 4.51 -3.79
CA GLY A 232 18.42 5.92 -3.92
C GLY A 232 19.77 6.28 -3.31
N CYS A 233 20.12 5.74 -2.14
CA CYS A 233 21.38 6.07 -1.48
C CYS A 233 22.54 5.10 -1.84
N GLY A 234 22.25 3.94 -2.42
CA GLY A 234 23.24 2.88 -2.67
C GLY A 234 23.68 2.11 -1.42
N ALA A 235 24.60 1.16 -1.61
CA ALA A 235 25.15 0.34 -0.53
C ALA A 235 26.32 1.03 0.20
N GLY A 236 26.78 0.43 1.31
CA GLY A 236 27.94 0.87 2.07
C GLY A 236 27.68 2.07 2.99
N GLU A 237 28.76 2.54 3.63
CA GLU A 237 28.72 3.57 4.68
C GLU A 237 28.12 4.90 4.22
N ALA A 238 28.52 5.40 3.04
CA ALA A 238 27.95 6.62 2.47
C ALA A 238 26.44 6.48 2.21
N GLY A 239 26.00 5.29 1.77
CA GLY A 239 24.58 4.99 1.59
C GLY A 239 23.82 4.95 2.92
N ALA A 240 24.43 4.42 3.98
CA ALA A 240 23.84 4.39 5.31
C ALA A 240 23.66 5.80 5.90
N HIS A 241 24.67 6.66 5.78
CA HIS A 241 24.58 8.07 6.19
C HIS A 241 23.52 8.84 5.40
N CYS A 242 23.40 8.58 4.10
CA CYS A 242 22.34 9.15 3.26
C CYS A 242 20.93 8.75 3.74
N ARG A 243 20.69 7.47 4.03
CA ARG A 243 19.42 7.00 4.59
C ARG A 243 19.15 7.54 5.99
N ALA A 244 20.19 7.66 6.82
CA ALA A 244 20.10 8.28 8.14
C ALA A 244 19.65 9.74 8.05
N ARG A 245 20.20 10.52 7.10
CA ARG A 245 19.75 11.89 6.86
C ARG A 245 18.31 11.96 6.36
N LEU A 246 17.90 11.07 5.45
CA LEU A 246 16.50 10.99 5.01
C LEU A 246 15.55 10.65 6.15
N TRP A 247 15.93 9.74 7.04
CA TRP A 247 15.15 9.38 8.23
C TRP A 247 15.04 10.55 9.22
N GLN A 248 16.15 11.27 9.44
CA GLN A 248 16.15 12.47 10.27
C GLN A 248 15.20 13.53 9.71
N LEU A 249 15.25 13.79 8.40
CA LEU A 249 14.33 14.71 7.72
C LEU A 249 12.86 14.25 7.85
N ALA A 250 12.59 12.95 7.77
CA ALA A 250 11.25 12.40 7.97
C ALA A 250 10.74 12.62 9.40
N LEU A 251 11.59 12.41 10.42
CA LEU A 251 11.26 12.74 11.81
C LEU A 251 11.02 14.24 11.98
N GLN A 252 11.93 15.09 11.52
CA GLN A 252 11.79 16.56 11.58
C GLN A 252 10.51 17.04 10.93
N SER A 253 10.16 16.50 9.75
CA SER A 253 8.91 16.81 9.07
C SER A 253 7.70 16.39 9.90
N ARG A 254 7.71 15.21 10.51
CA ARG A 254 6.63 14.73 11.39
C ARG A 254 6.46 15.56 12.67
N PHE A 255 7.56 15.93 13.33
CA PHE A 255 7.51 16.72 14.57
C PHE A 255 7.08 18.16 14.32
N SER A 256 7.53 18.75 13.20
CA SER A 256 7.23 20.15 12.87
C SER A 256 5.90 20.31 12.11
N GLY A 257 5.41 19.25 11.45
CA GLY A 257 4.28 19.31 10.54
C GLY A 257 4.61 20.03 9.23
N LEU A 258 5.89 20.22 8.91
CA LEU A 258 6.34 21.07 7.81
C LEU A 258 7.05 20.25 6.75
N ALA A 259 6.85 20.68 5.49
CA ALA A 259 7.55 20.13 4.36
C ALA A 259 9.04 20.47 4.42
N VAL A 260 9.86 19.52 3.99
CA VAL A 260 11.30 19.73 3.79
C VAL A 260 11.52 20.70 2.63
N VAL A 261 12.51 21.58 2.74
CA VAL A 261 12.87 22.52 1.67
C VAL A 261 13.87 21.89 0.70
N ASP A 262 13.78 22.23 -0.58
CA ASP A 262 14.62 21.60 -1.63
C ASP A 262 16.12 21.83 -1.44
N GLY A 263 16.51 22.90 -0.74
CA GLY A 263 17.91 23.18 -0.40
C GLY A 263 18.58 22.04 0.38
N GLU A 264 17.80 21.25 1.13
CA GLU A 264 18.31 20.08 1.85
C GLU A 264 18.95 19.04 0.94
N LEU A 265 18.55 18.96 -0.34
CA LEU A 265 19.15 18.03 -1.31
C LEU A 265 20.65 18.31 -1.55
N GLN A 266 21.12 19.52 -1.22
CA GLN A 266 22.53 19.89 -1.32
C GLN A 266 23.36 19.45 -0.10
N HIS A 267 22.71 18.95 0.96
CA HIS A 267 23.41 18.45 2.15
C HIS A 267 24.40 17.33 1.76
N PRO A 268 25.66 17.34 2.26
CA PRO A 268 26.68 16.37 1.86
C PRO A 268 26.25 14.91 2.02
N ALA A 269 25.52 14.58 3.10
CA ALA A 269 24.99 13.24 3.32
C ALA A 269 24.01 12.77 2.22
N LEU A 270 23.33 13.69 1.51
CA LEU A 270 22.41 13.35 0.41
C LEU A 270 23.09 13.34 -0.97
N ALA A 271 24.40 13.55 -1.05
CA ALA A 271 25.13 13.45 -2.31
C ALA A 271 24.92 12.11 -3.04
N PRO A 272 24.88 10.93 -2.37
CA PRO A 272 24.58 9.66 -3.03
C PRO A 272 23.18 9.63 -3.65
N LEU A 273 22.18 10.17 -2.95
CA LEU A 273 20.81 10.28 -3.46
C LEU A 273 20.75 11.14 -4.71
N ARG A 274 21.31 12.34 -4.67
CA ARG A 274 21.31 13.28 -5.81
C ARG A 274 21.96 12.65 -7.05
N LEU A 275 23.12 12.00 -6.89
CA LEU A 275 23.82 11.35 -7.99
C LEU A 275 22.99 10.22 -8.61
N ARG A 276 22.46 9.33 -7.76
CA ARG A 276 21.69 8.16 -8.23
C ARG A 276 20.33 8.55 -8.78
N TRP A 277 19.71 9.62 -8.29
CA TRP A 277 18.46 10.12 -8.85
C TRP A 277 18.66 10.51 -10.32
N GLN A 278 19.72 11.26 -10.62
CA GLN A 278 20.06 11.66 -11.99
C GLN A 278 20.43 10.45 -12.87
N GLN A 279 21.15 9.46 -12.34
CA GLN A 279 21.61 8.30 -13.11
C GLN A 279 20.55 7.23 -13.32
N ARG A 280 19.74 6.93 -12.31
CA ARG A 280 18.79 5.81 -12.29
C ARG A 280 17.38 6.24 -12.67
N TRP A 281 17.02 7.49 -12.38
CA TRP A 281 15.69 8.04 -12.56
C TRP A 281 15.75 9.33 -13.38
N ALA A 282 16.41 9.26 -14.54
CA ALA A 282 16.54 10.40 -15.46
C ALA A 282 15.17 10.94 -15.90
N GLU A 283 14.16 10.08 -16.04
CA GLU A 283 12.77 10.47 -16.32
C GLU A 283 11.91 10.70 -15.05
N GLY A 284 12.56 10.79 -13.88
CA GLY A 284 11.92 10.88 -12.58
C GLY A 284 11.46 9.54 -11.99
N ILE A 285 11.16 9.56 -10.70
CA ILE A 285 10.61 8.43 -9.95
C ILE A 285 9.12 8.32 -10.28
N VAL A 286 8.70 7.17 -10.78
CA VAL A 286 7.30 6.91 -11.15
C VAL A 286 6.46 6.67 -9.89
N VAL A 287 5.39 7.45 -9.73
CA VAL A 287 4.35 7.20 -8.72
C VAL A 287 3.26 6.34 -9.34
N PRO A 288 3.04 5.12 -8.84
CA PRO A 288 2.08 4.21 -9.42
C PRO A 288 0.63 4.68 -9.20
N ASN A 289 -0.27 4.27 -10.08
CA ASN A 289 -1.69 4.63 -10.04
C ASN A 289 -2.56 3.49 -9.51
N GLY A 290 -3.02 3.66 -8.26
CA GLY A 290 -3.94 2.77 -7.57
C GLY A 290 -5.41 2.95 -7.97
N ASP A 291 -5.75 3.99 -8.73
CA ASP A 291 -7.13 4.37 -9.01
C ASP A 291 -7.70 3.56 -10.16
N ILE A 292 -8.86 2.96 -9.94
CA ILE A 292 -9.70 2.47 -11.03
C ILE A 292 -10.83 3.46 -11.31
N PRO A 293 -11.25 3.65 -12.58
CA PRO A 293 -12.31 4.58 -12.90
C PRO A 293 -13.61 4.25 -12.15
N ASN A 294 -14.34 5.28 -11.70
CA ASN A 294 -15.70 5.10 -11.18
C ASN A 294 -16.62 4.51 -12.27
N ARG A 295 -17.53 3.63 -11.87
CA ARG A 295 -18.52 3.01 -12.77
C ARG A 295 -19.89 3.22 -12.17
N LEU A 296 -20.85 3.54 -13.01
CA LEU A 296 -22.26 3.64 -12.64
C LEU A 296 -22.99 2.41 -13.20
N PRO A 297 -23.27 1.37 -12.38
CA PRO A 297 -23.84 0.11 -12.89
C PRO A 297 -25.22 0.26 -13.54
N PHE A 298 -25.96 1.30 -13.19
CA PHE A 298 -27.37 1.49 -13.58
C PHE A 298 -27.61 2.74 -14.44
N ALA A 299 -26.56 3.37 -14.98
CA ALA A 299 -26.69 4.63 -15.73
C ALA A 299 -27.68 4.53 -16.91
N ASP A 300 -27.71 3.38 -17.58
CA ASP A 300 -28.51 3.14 -18.77
C ASP A 300 -29.81 2.35 -18.47
N LEU A 301 -30.16 2.16 -17.20
CA LEU A 301 -31.35 1.40 -16.81
C LEU A 301 -32.50 2.33 -16.45
N PRO A 302 -33.72 2.05 -16.94
CA PRO A 302 -34.88 2.81 -16.52
C PRO A 302 -35.30 2.41 -15.09
N PRO A 303 -35.90 3.32 -14.31
CA PRO A 303 -36.23 3.10 -12.89
C PRO A 303 -37.06 1.82 -12.64
N GLU A 304 -37.96 1.47 -13.55
CA GLU A 304 -38.82 0.28 -13.45
C GLU A 304 -38.06 -1.04 -13.59
N ALA A 305 -36.97 -1.08 -14.39
CA ALA A 305 -36.14 -2.27 -14.51
C ALA A 305 -35.36 -2.53 -13.22
N LEU A 306 -34.96 -1.44 -12.56
CA LEU A 306 -34.21 -1.46 -11.32
C LEU A 306 -35.08 -1.84 -10.12
N ALA A 307 -36.35 -1.43 -10.12
CA ALA A 307 -37.33 -1.77 -9.09
C ALA A 307 -37.67 -3.28 -9.06
N ARG A 308 -37.48 -4.00 -10.16
CA ARG A 308 -37.78 -5.44 -10.26
C ARG A 308 -36.61 -6.36 -9.96
N LEU A 309 -35.38 -5.81 -9.88
CA LEU A 309 -34.13 -6.57 -9.69
C LEU A 309 -34.06 -7.81 -10.60
N ASP A 310 -34.45 -7.65 -11.86
CA ASP A 310 -34.46 -8.74 -12.84
C ASP A 310 -33.04 -9.36 -12.99
N PRO A 311 -32.87 -10.69 -12.87
CA PRO A 311 -31.55 -11.33 -12.93
C PRO A 311 -30.79 -11.08 -14.23
N ASP A 312 -31.45 -10.99 -15.39
CA ASP A 312 -30.78 -10.70 -16.67
C ASP A 312 -30.29 -9.25 -16.71
N VAL A 313 -31.08 -8.32 -16.15
CA VAL A 313 -30.68 -6.92 -15.98
C VAL A 313 -29.46 -6.81 -15.06
N LEU A 314 -29.48 -7.49 -13.91
CA LEU A 314 -28.36 -7.49 -12.97
C LEU A 314 -27.10 -8.15 -13.55
N ARG A 315 -27.24 -9.25 -14.30
CA ARG A 315 -26.14 -9.90 -15.03
C ARG A 315 -25.46 -8.92 -15.99
N ARG A 316 -26.25 -8.18 -16.78
CA ARG A 316 -25.73 -7.15 -17.69
C ARG A 316 -25.13 -5.96 -16.94
N ALA A 317 -25.73 -5.52 -15.84
CA ALA A 317 -25.18 -4.46 -14.99
C ALA A 317 -23.89 -4.87 -14.28
N ALA A 318 -23.67 -6.16 -14.00
CA ALA A 318 -22.42 -6.70 -13.46
C ALA A 318 -21.29 -6.78 -14.51
N ASP A 319 -21.61 -6.60 -15.80
CA ASP A 319 -20.64 -6.69 -16.87
C ASP A 319 -19.75 -5.45 -16.93
N VAL A 320 -18.42 -5.66 -16.90
CA VAL A 320 -17.44 -4.57 -16.76
C VAL A 320 -16.83 -4.24 -18.11
N ALA A 321 -17.20 -3.10 -18.69
CA ALA A 321 -16.62 -2.62 -19.95
C ALA A 321 -15.11 -2.33 -19.80
N ALA A 322 -14.34 -2.41 -20.90
CA ALA A 322 -12.88 -2.25 -20.89
C ALA A 322 -12.40 -0.99 -20.15
N ARG A 323 -13.10 0.13 -20.35
CA ARG A 323 -12.75 1.43 -19.73
C ARG A 323 -12.87 1.46 -18.20
N PHE A 324 -13.60 0.52 -17.61
CA PHE A 324 -13.80 0.41 -16.15
C PHE A 324 -13.10 -0.81 -15.54
N ASP A 325 -12.51 -1.67 -16.37
CA ASP A 325 -11.89 -2.93 -15.96
C ASP A 325 -10.52 -2.67 -15.32
N PRO A 326 -10.24 -3.17 -14.10
CA PRO A 326 -8.94 -3.02 -13.45
C PRO A 326 -7.76 -3.60 -14.25
N LEU A 327 -8.05 -4.47 -15.22
CA LEU A 327 -7.07 -5.07 -16.13
C LEU A 327 -6.59 -4.13 -17.25
N ALA A 328 -7.27 -3.00 -17.47
CA ALA A 328 -6.82 -1.99 -18.42
C ALA A 328 -5.56 -1.26 -17.89
N LEU A 329 -4.59 -0.99 -18.75
CA LEU A 329 -3.37 -0.26 -18.39
C LEU A 329 -3.70 1.14 -17.87
N ARG A 330 -3.04 1.54 -16.78
CA ARG A 330 -3.18 2.86 -16.17
C ARG A 330 -1.89 3.66 -16.32
N ALA A 331 -2.03 4.94 -16.66
CA ALA A 331 -0.92 5.88 -16.60
C ALA A 331 -0.51 6.13 -15.13
N PRO A 332 0.77 6.38 -14.84
CA PRO A 332 1.21 6.75 -13.49
C PRO A 332 0.58 8.07 -13.05
N LEU A 333 0.43 8.27 -11.73
CA LEU A 333 -0.13 9.50 -11.16
C LEU A 333 0.81 10.69 -11.34
N ALA A 334 2.11 10.45 -11.17
CA ALA A 334 3.14 11.47 -11.26
C ALA A 334 4.50 10.86 -11.61
N ARG A 335 5.44 11.74 -11.98
CA ARG A 335 6.87 11.45 -12.06
C ARG A 335 7.59 12.51 -11.26
N TRP A 336 8.36 12.13 -10.24
CA TRP A 336 9.13 13.06 -9.42
C TRP A 336 10.53 13.21 -9.98
N SER A 337 10.80 14.35 -10.61
CA SER A 337 12.13 14.67 -11.13
C SER A 337 13.02 15.31 -10.06
N ALA A 338 14.33 15.14 -10.15
CA ALA A 338 15.29 15.66 -9.17
C ALA A 338 15.39 17.19 -9.17
N ASP A 339 15.08 17.83 -10.29
CA ASP A 339 15.09 19.28 -10.50
C ASP A 339 13.72 19.94 -10.22
N GLU A 340 12.69 19.14 -9.95
CA GLU A 340 11.36 19.64 -9.66
C GLU A 340 11.27 20.16 -8.22
N ARG A 341 10.68 21.34 -8.04
CA ARG A 341 10.43 21.91 -6.72
C ARG A 341 9.55 20.98 -5.87
N GLY A 342 9.95 20.75 -4.63
CA GLY A 342 9.26 19.88 -3.68
C GLY A 342 9.49 18.38 -3.89
N ALA A 343 10.34 17.96 -4.83
CA ALA A 343 10.58 16.53 -5.08
C ALA A 343 11.16 15.81 -3.86
N LEU A 344 12.14 16.43 -3.17
CA LEU A 344 12.69 15.88 -1.93
C LEU A 344 11.63 15.86 -0.82
N ALA A 345 10.79 16.90 -0.73
CA ALA A 345 9.71 16.97 0.25
C ALA A 345 8.75 15.78 0.12
N ARG A 346 8.35 15.42 -1.11
CA ARG A 346 7.48 14.26 -1.36
C ARG A 346 8.14 12.92 -1.03
N VAL A 347 9.43 12.77 -1.31
CA VAL A 347 10.19 11.58 -0.89
C VAL A 347 10.21 11.47 0.63
N VAL A 348 10.50 12.57 1.34
CA VAL A 348 10.52 12.59 2.80
C VAL A 348 9.13 12.34 3.39
N GLU A 349 8.07 12.88 2.78
CA GLU A 349 6.68 12.63 3.19
C GLU A 349 6.30 11.15 3.04
N ALA A 350 6.69 10.52 1.92
CA ALA A 350 6.47 9.09 1.72
C ALA A 350 7.22 8.22 2.76
N LEU A 351 8.45 8.60 3.12
CA LEU A 351 9.22 7.96 4.20
C LEU A 351 8.60 8.21 5.58
N ALA A 352 8.08 9.41 5.82
CA ALA A 352 7.37 9.77 7.05
C ALA A 352 6.10 8.91 7.25
N GLY A 353 5.53 8.34 6.18
CA GLY A 353 4.45 7.34 6.25
C GLY A 353 4.78 6.05 7.04
N PHE A 354 6.04 5.85 7.46
CA PHE A 354 6.45 4.80 8.38
C PHE A 354 6.46 5.21 9.87
N LEU A 355 6.14 6.47 10.16
CA LEU A 355 5.99 7.01 11.51
C LEU A 355 4.51 7.29 11.78
N SER A 356 3.98 6.77 12.88
CA SER A 356 2.61 7.10 13.31
C SER A 356 2.60 8.39 14.16
N PRO A 357 1.48 9.14 14.19
CA PRO A 357 1.30 10.21 15.19
C PRO A 357 1.48 9.72 16.63
N VAL A 358 1.14 8.45 16.92
CA VAL A 358 1.37 7.83 18.24
C VAL A 358 2.85 7.77 18.60
N ASP A 359 3.73 7.53 17.61
CA ASP A 359 5.19 7.59 17.81
C ASP A 359 5.65 8.99 18.16
N ILE A 360 5.15 9.98 17.43
CA ILE A 360 5.53 11.38 17.58
C ILE A 360 5.06 11.93 18.93
N ASP A 361 3.83 11.60 19.33
CA ASP A 361 3.26 12.04 20.61
C ASP A 361 3.95 11.41 21.81
N ALA A 362 4.45 10.17 21.67
CA ALA A 362 5.22 9.52 22.72
C ALA A 362 6.62 10.13 22.87
N LEU A 363 7.28 10.43 21.74
CA LEU A 363 8.64 10.97 21.72
C LEU A 363 8.69 12.46 22.11
N ALA A 364 7.71 13.28 21.71
CA ALA A 364 7.76 14.74 21.91
C ALA A 364 7.97 15.17 23.38
N PRO A 365 7.27 14.59 24.39
CA PRO A 365 7.52 14.89 25.80
C PRO A 365 8.88 14.38 26.30
N ALA A 366 9.40 13.28 25.73
CA ALA A 366 10.70 12.76 26.12
C ALA A 366 11.84 13.67 25.65
N LEU A 367 11.75 14.17 24.41
CA LEU A 367 12.69 15.15 23.87
C LEU A 367 12.68 16.45 24.70
N ALA A 368 11.50 16.91 25.11
CA ALA A 368 11.31 18.10 25.94
C ALA A 368 12.08 18.07 27.27
N ARG A 369 12.37 16.87 27.78
CA ARG A 369 13.02 16.66 29.09
C ARG A 369 14.51 16.36 28.96
N SER A 370 15.06 16.27 27.75
CA SER A 370 16.46 15.93 27.54
C SER A 370 17.37 17.08 28.04
N PRO A 371 18.49 16.78 28.73
CA PRO A 371 19.34 17.80 29.35
C PRO A 371 20.35 18.46 28.39
N ALA A 372 20.59 17.90 27.21
CA ALA A 372 21.60 18.35 26.25
C ALA A 372 20.95 19.06 25.06
N LEU A 373 20.39 20.25 25.30
CA LEU A 373 19.69 21.00 24.28
C LEU A 373 20.43 22.31 23.98
N ASP A 374 20.87 22.47 22.73
CA ASP A 374 21.40 23.74 22.27
C ASP A 374 20.27 24.78 22.25
N VAL A 375 20.56 25.95 22.81
CA VAL A 375 19.58 27.02 22.95
C VAL A 375 19.97 28.18 22.03
N ARG A 376 19.09 28.48 21.08
CA ARG A 376 19.19 29.65 20.20
C ARG A 376 18.19 30.71 20.65
N GLU A 377 18.68 31.92 20.87
CA GLU A 377 17.81 33.06 21.14
C GLU A 377 17.53 33.86 19.86
N GLN A 378 16.29 34.34 19.73
CA GLN A 378 15.87 35.21 18.64
C GLN A 378 15.15 36.42 19.21
N GLY A 379 15.70 37.61 18.95
CA GLY A 379 15.09 38.88 19.31
C GLY A 379 13.97 39.28 18.36
N PHE A 380 12.89 39.80 18.93
CA PHE A 380 11.76 40.39 18.25
C PHE A 380 11.57 41.82 18.74
N ASP A 381 11.62 42.78 17.82
CA ASP A 381 11.32 44.19 18.09
C ASP A 381 9.80 44.36 18.08
N CYS A 382 9.21 44.78 19.20
CA CYS A 382 7.76 44.74 19.40
C CYS A 382 7.14 46.13 19.57
N ARG A 383 6.00 46.34 18.92
CA ARG A 383 5.11 47.49 19.13
C ARG A 383 3.89 47.03 19.91
N TRP A 384 3.74 47.59 21.10
CA TRP A 384 2.60 47.32 21.99
C TRP A 384 1.56 48.42 21.85
N ARG A 385 0.27 48.05 21.83
CA ARG A 385 -0.86 48.99 21.80
C ARG A 385 -1.87 48.61 22.88
N ASP A 386 -2.08 49.50 23.84
CA ASP A 386 -3.07 49.31 24.89
C ASP A 386 -4.50 49.47 24.36
N ARG A 387 -5.38 48.54 24.74
CA ARG A 387 -6.81 48.52 24.38
C ARG A 387 -7.68 48.37 25.64
N GLY A 388 -7.25 48.97 26.75
CA GLY A 388 -7.89 48.86 28.06
C GLY A 388 -7.64 47.51 28.72
N THR A 389 -8.52 46.53 28.49
CA THR A 389 -8.45 45.21 29.14
C THR A 389 -7.51 44.21 28.45
N ARG A 390 -6.93 44.59 27.30
CA ARG A 390 -5.93 43.81 26.57
C ARG A 390 -4.84 44.70 25.97
N ARG A 391 -3.71 44.11 25.63
CA ARG A 391 -2.63 44.76 24.85
C ARG A 391 -2.41 43.99 23.56
N ASP A 392 -2.49 44.68 22.44
CA ASP A 392 -2.18 44.11 21.12
C ASP A 392 -0.67 44.24 20.90
N VAL A 393 -0.01 43.19 20.41
CA VAL A 393 1.42 43.17 20.14
C VAL A 393 1.69 42.80 18.69
N GLU A 394 2.55 43.58 18.05
CA GLU A 394 3.08 43.29 16.72
C GLU A 394 4.61 43.33 16.81
N CYS A 395 5.28 42.22 16.53
CA CYS A 395 6.72 42.13 16.53
C CYS A 395 7.30 41.69 15.20
N ALA A 396 8.53 42.11 14.93
CA ALA A 396 9.32 41.66 13.79
C ALA A 396 10.74 41.27 14.25
N ALA A 397 11.29 40.22 13.65
CA ALA A 397 12.68 39.80 13.85
C ALA A 397 13.52 40.10 12.59
N ARG A 398 14.85 40.10 12.75
CA ARG A 398 15.80 40.43 11.68
C ARG A 398 15.76 39.47 10.48
N ASP A 399 15.37 38.23 10.69
CA ASP A 399 15.22 37.21 9.65
C ASP A 399 13.86 37.27 8.92
N GLY A 400 13.05 38.30 9.20
CA GLY A 400 11.73 38.49 8.62
C GLY A 400 10.62 37.73 9.34
N ALA A 401 10.89 37.07 10.48
CA ALA A 401 9.82 36.50 11.28
C ALA A 401 8.93 37.60 11.88
N VAL A 402 7.62 37.36 11.93
CA VAL A 402 6.61 38.32 12.42
C VAL A 402 5.71 37.62 13.42
N LEU A 403 5.52 38.22 14.59
CA LEU A 403 4.59 37.75 15.62
C LEU A 403 3.49 38.79 15.82
N ARG A 404 2.23 38.37 15.73
CA ARG A 404 1.07 39.19 16.08
C ARG A 404 0.23 38.46 17.12
N GLY A 405 -0.11 39.15 18.19
CA GLY A 405 -0.87 38.55 19.27
C GLY A 405 -1.58 39.55 20.16
N ARG A 406 -2.26 39.01 21.16
CA ARG A 406 -3.06 39.75 22.14
C ARG A 406 -2.75 39.22 23.53
N LEU A 407 -2.32 40.11 24.41
CA LEU A 407 -2.05 39.83 25.82
C LEU A 407 -3.26 40.24 26.68
N ARG A 408 -3.85 39.30 27.41
CA ARG A 408 -4.97 39.54 28.34
C ARG A 408 -4.79 38.70 29.61
N GLY A 409 -4.76 39.35 30.78
CA GLY A 409 -4.69 38.64 32.08
C GLY A 409 -3.55 37.63 32.18
N GLY A 410 -2.34 37.99 31.69
CA GLY A 410 -1.18 37.11 31.67
C GLY A 410 -1.18 36.03 30.58
N ARG A 411 -2.18 35.98 29.70
CA ARG A 411 -2.21 35.06 28.54
C ARG A 411 -1.91 35.79 27.26
N LEU A 412 -0.85 35.40 26.57
CA LEU A 412 -0.50 35.88 25.23
C LEU A 412 -1.05 34.90 24.20
N ARG A 413 -2.13 35.30 23.51
CA ARG A 413 -2.65 34.56 22.36
C ARG A 413 -2.00 35.11 21.10
N VAL A 414 -1.20 34.28 20.44
CA VAL A 414 -0.56 34.60 19.16
C VAL A 414 -1.53 34.23 18.04
N ASP A 415 -2.07 35.26 17.39
CA ASP A 415 -3.00 35.13 16.27
C ASP A 415 -2.25 34.73 14.99
N ARG A 416 -1.00 35.19 14.86
CA ARG A 416 -0.12 34.80 13.77
C ARG A 416 1.34 34.83 14.22
N LEU A 417 2.06 33.74 14.02
CA LEU A 417 3.52 33.70 14.07
C LEU A 417 4.00 33.26 12.69
N ALA A 418 4.47 34.20 11.88
CA ALA A 418 5.15 33.89 10.63
C ALA A 418 6.65 33.76 10.90
N LEU A 419 7.27 32.65 10.51
CA LEU A 419 8.72 32.44 10.58
C LEU A 419 9.33 32.63 9.19
N ALA A 420 10.66 32.72 9.13
CA ALA A 420 11.40 32.66 7.87
C ALA A 420 10.98 31.42 7.04
N ALA A 421 11.17 31.49 5.72
CA ALA A 421 10.73 30.49 4.74
C ALA A 421 9.19 30.33 4.58
N GLY A 422 8.41 31.39 4.85
CA GLY A 422 6.97 31.44 4.52
C GLY A 422 6.07 30.63 5.45
N ARG A 423 6.61 30.21 6.60
CA ARG A 423 5.90 29.39 7.59
C ARG A 423 5.02 30.27 8.44
N PHE A 424 3.81 29.81 8.79
CA PHE A 424 2.99 30.54 9.74
C PHE A 424 2.18 29.62 10.65
N TYR A 425 2.03 30.04 11.89
CA TYR A 425 1.21 29.41 12.91
C TYR A 425 0.11 30.36 13.35
N GLN A 426 -1.02 29.82 13.78
CA GLN A 426 -2.16 30.60 14.28
C GLN A 426 -2.74 29.95 15.53
N GLY A 427 -3.30 30.77 16.41
CA GLY A 427 -3.99 30.27 17.61
C GLY A 427 -3.07 29.64 18.64
N ILE A 428 -1.79 30.02 18.67
CA ILE A 428 -0.86 29.55 19.71
C ILE A 428 -1.17 30.35 20.98
N GLU A 429 -1.26 29.68 22.12
CA GLU A 429 -1.42 30.34 23.41
C GLU A 429 -0.12 30.20 24.21
N PHE A 430 0.24 31.28 24.91
CA PHE A 430 1.29 31.26 25.92
C PHE A 430 0.73 31.81 27.24
N ILE A 431 1.18 31.22 28.34
CA ILE A 431 0.80 31.61 29.71
C ILE A 431 2.02 32.26 30.36
N ALA A 432 1.81 33.41 31.00
CA ALA A 432 2.85 34.13 31.73
C ALA A 432 3.39 33.29 32.89
N ASP A 433 4.71 33.35 33.05
CA ASP A 433 5.50 32.74 34.10
C ASP A 433 6.58 33.77 34.51
N GLY A 434 6.24 34.63 35.48
CA GLY A 434 7.07 35.79 35.80
C GLY A 434 7.15 36.79 34.65
N THR A 435 8.38 37.09 34.20
CA THR A 435 8.65 37.94 33.01
C THR A 435 8.59 37.17 31.70
N ASP A 436 8.41 35.86 31.78
CA ASP A 436 8.42 34.96 30.64
C ASP A 436 7.00 34.53 30.27
N PHE A 437 6.88 33.91 29.10
CA PHE A 437 5.68 33.28 28.60
C PHE A 437 6.05 31.86 28.15
N ARG A 438 5.36 30.86 28.69
CA ARG A 438 5.51 29.45 28.31
C ARG A 438 4.38 29.03 27.38
N ALA A 439 4.70 28.24 26.37
CA ALA A 439 3.69 27.73 25.43
C ALA A 439 2.65 26.88 26.18
N ALA A 440 1.38 27.15 25.91
CA ALA A 440 0.22 26.45 26.43
C ALA A 440 -0.55 25.86 25.25
N GLY A 441 -0.04 24.77 24.69
CA GLY A 441 -0.58 24.15 23.48
C GLY A 441 0.46 23.35 22.70
N PRO A 442 0.19 23.07 21.41
CA PRO A 442 1.14 22.40 20.53
C PRO A 442 2.48 23.12 20.49
N VAL A 443 3.57 22.35 20.52
CA VAL A 443 4.93 22.90 20.45
C VAL A 443 5.17 23.46 19.04
N VAL A 444 5.41 24.76 18.96
CA VAL A 444 5.80 25.43 17.71
C VAL A 444 7.24 25.06 17.38
N ARG A 445 7.51 24.68 16.13
CA ARG A 445 8.86 24.32 15.67
C ARG A 445 9.32 25.14 14.47
N ASP A 446 10.61 25.38 14.33
CA ASP A 446 11.16 26.02 13.15
C ASP A 446 11.55 24.99 12.06
N ALA A 447 12.38 25.38 11.08
CA ALA A 447 12.77 24.55 9.94
C ALA A 447 13.75 23.44 10.26
N SER A 448 14.58 23.61 11.27
CA SER A 448 15.43 22.54 11.77
C SER A 448 14.68 21.62 12.73
N GLY A 449 13.48 22.02 13.19
CA GLY A 449 12.69 21.27 14.17
C GLY A 449 12.91 21.75 15.61
N ALA A 450 13.65 22.85 15.80
CA ALA A 450 13.88 23.43 17.12
C ALA A 450 12.55 23.94 17.70
N ALA A 451 12.31 23.64 18.97
CA ALA A 451 11.07 23.98 19.67
C ALA A 451 11.12 25.40 20.24
N LEU A 452 10.08 26.20 20.00
CA LEU A 452 9.86 27.45 20.72
C LEU A 452 9.36 27.13 22.14
N ARG A 453 10.26 27.21 23.12
CA ARG A 453 9.94 26.86 24.51
C ARG A 453 9.48 28.03 25.34
N ARG A 454 10.02 29.22 25.06
CA ARG A 454 9.81 30.40 25.89
C ARG A 454 9.82 31.66 25.04
N LEU A 455 8.97 32.61 25.40
CA LEU A 455 9.09 34.01 24.99
C LEU A 455 9.35 34.83 26.25
N SER A 456 10.48 35.53 26.32
CA SER A 456 10.80 36.42 27.45
C SER A 456 10.53 37.86 27.07
N ALA A 457 9.89 38.63 27.95
CA ALA A 457 9.74 40.06 27.73
C ALA A 457 11.10 40.76 27.88
N THR A 458 11.44 41.64 26.95
CA THR A 458 12.63 42.50 27.02
C THR A 458 12.23 43.97 26.90
N ASP A 459 13.15 44.88 27.19
CA ASP A 459 12.94 46.30 26.95
C ASP A 459 12.67 46.54 25.45
N GLY A 460 11.44 46.95 25.12
CA GLY A 460 11.00 47.21 23.76
C GLY A 460 10.70 45.98 22.89
N GLY A 461 10.71 44.76 23.44
CA GLY A 461 10.68 43.55 22.61
C GLY A 461 10.24 42.26 23.30
N LEU A 462 10.35 41.17 22.53
CA LEU A 462 10.27 39.80 23.01
C LEU A 462 11.54 39.06 22.61
N ARG A 463 11.94 38.07 23.39
CA ARG A 463 13.02 37.16 23.06
C ARG A 463 12.49 35.74 23.02
N ALA A 464 12.56 35.11 21.85
CA ALA A 464 12.20 33.72 21.67
C ALA A 464 13.39 32.80 21.97
N GLN A 465 13.14 31.80 22.81
CA GLN A 465 14.08 30.72 23.08
C GLN A 465 13.69 29.50 22.24
N TRP A 466 14.54 29.20 21.25
CA TRP A 466 14.46 28.01 20.42
C TRP A 466 15.41 26.96 20.97
N VAL A 467 14.92 25.74 21.12
CA VAL A 467 15.65 24.65 21.75
C VAL A 467 15.82 23.52 20.74
N ASP A 468 17.06 23.12 20.45
CA ASP A 468 17.35 22.02 19.54
C ASP A 468 17.12 20.67 20.23
N GLU A 469 15.90 20.17 20.05
CA GLU A 469 15.45 18.90 20.61
C GLU A 469 15.88 17.69 19.78
N PHE A 470 16.55 17.90 18.65
CA PHE A 470 16.96 16.82 17.77
C PHE A 470 18.36 16.29 18.08
N ALA A 471 19.22 17.03 18.79
CA ALA A 471 20.56 16.55 19.16
C ALA A 471 20.56 15.14 19.82
N PRO A 472 19.63 14.81 20.75
CA PRO A 472 19.52 13.44 21.28
C PRO A 472 19.15 12.39 20.23
N ILE A 473 18.30 12.74 19.26
CA ILE A 473 17.94 11.85 18.14
C ILE A 473 19.16 11.61 17.25
N GLU A 474 19.91 12.68 16.95
CA GLU A 474 21.14 12.59 16.15
C GLU A 474 22.18 11.69 16.82
N ALA A 475 22.36 11.81 18.14
CA ALA A 475 23.27 10.94 18.90
C ALA A 475 22.88 9.45 18.78
N VAL A 476 21.58 9.12 18.85
CA VAL A 476 21.11 7.74 18.63
C VAL A 476 21.38 7.28 17.20
N ILE A 477 21.12 8.13 16.20
CA ILE A 477 21.38 7.82 14.78
C ILE A 477 22.88 7.55 14.55
N VAL A 478 23.76 8.40 15.09
CA VAL A 478 25.22 8.21 15.00
C VAL A 478 25.63 6.90 15.67
N GLY A 479 25.08 6.57 16.84
CA GLY A 479 25.31 5.29 17.50
C GLY A 479 24.89 4.08 16.63
N GLN A 480 23.74 4.17 15.96
CA GLN A 480 23.28 3.12 15.04
C GLN A 480 24.15 2.99 13.80
N LEU A 481 24.68 4.10 13.25
CA LEU A 481 25.64 4.06 12.14
C LEU A 481 26.97 3.41 12.58
N ALA A 482 27.45 3.70 13.78
CA ALA A 482 28.66 3.07 14.34
C ALA A 482 28.47 1.56 14.56
N LEU A 483 27.30 1.13 15.05
CA LEU A 483 26.93 -0.29 15.14
C LEU A 483 26.89 -0.95 13.76
N ALA A 484 26.32 -0.26 12.76
CA ALA A 484 26.26 -0.77 11.39
C ALA A 484 27.64 -0.92 10.75
N ALA A 485 28.57 0.01 11.00
CA ALA A 485 29.96 -0.10 10.54
C ALA A 485 30.67 -1.35 11.08
N ARG A 486 30.26 -1.86 12.25
CA ARG A 486 30.76 -3.12 12.83
C ARG A 486 29.95 -4.36 12.45
N GLY A 487 28.90 -4.20 11.65
CA GLY A 487 27.99 -5.29 11.28
C GLY A 487 27.03 -5.72 12.41
N GLU A 488 26.92 -4.94 13.48
CA GLU A 488 26.08 -5.21 14.65
C GLU A 488 24.64 -4.69 14.48
N ALA A 489 24.41 -3.81 13.50
CA ALA A 489 23.09 -3.27 13.16
C ALA A 489 22.95 -3.08 11.64
N ASN A 490 21.72 -3.05 11.14
CA ASN A 490 21.45 -2.80 9.71
C ASN A 490 20.23 -1.90 9.45
N ALA A 491 19.81 -1.11 10.43
CA ALA A 491 18.62 -0.26 10.31
C ALA A 491 18.74 0.74 9.13
N PHE A 492 19.95 1.23 8.84
CA PHE A 492 20.27 2.10 7.69
C PHE A 492 20.99 1.34 6.56
N GLY A 493 20.85 0.02 6.47
CA GLY A 493 21.32 -0.76 5.33
C GLY A 493 20.50 -0.53 4.06
N ASP A 494 20.93 -1.10 2.94
CA ASP A 494 20.20 -1.11 1.66
C ASP A 494 19.07 -2.17 1.62
N THR A 495 18.75 -2.76 2.77
CA THR A 495 17.56 -3.60 2.97
C THR A 495 16.28 -2.75 3.12
N PRO A 496 15.09 -3.35 3.01
CA PRO A 496 13.84 -2.62 3.23
C PRO A 496 13.81 -1.82 4.53
N LEU A 497 13.22 -0.62 4.47
CA LEU A 497 12.96 0.23 5.63
C LEU A 497 12.00 -0.51 6.56
N GLN A 498 12.41 -0.71 7.81
CA GLN A 498 11.62 -1.39 8.84
C GLN A 498 11.41 -0.44 10.04
N ARG A 499 10.14 -0.14 10.33
CA ARG A 499 9.74 0.83 11.38
C ARG A 499 10.32 0.46 12.74
N ASP A 500 10.20 -0.80 13.13
CA ASP A 500 10.72 -1.34 14.39
C ASP A 500 12.24 -1.16 14.51
N LYS A 501 13.01 -1.46 13.45
CA LYS A 501 14.48 -1.29 13.46
C LYS A 501 14.93 0.15 13.62
N LEU A 502 14.17 1.11 13.08
CA LEU A 502 14.51 2.54 13.16
C LEU A 502 13.99 3.20 14.44
N LEU A 503 12.79 2.82 14.91
CA LEU A 503 12.18 3.42 16.09
C LEU A 503 12.63 2.78 17.40
N ALA A 504 12.88 1.47 17.45
CA ALA A 504 13.19 0.80 18.71
C ALA A 504 14.42 1.38 19.42
N PRO A 505 15.54 1.71 18.73
CA PRO A 505 16.68 2.36 19.37
C PRO A 505 16.33 3.73 19.97
N LEU A 506 15.51 4.52 19.26
CA LEU A 506 15.07 5.84 19.72
C LEU A 506 14.16 5.72 20.95
N LEU A 507 13.13 4.87 20.88
CA LEU A 507 12.20 4.66 21.98
C LEU A 507 12.90 4.12 23.23
N THR A 508 13.82 3.16 23.06
CA THR A 508 14.60 2.56 24.16
C THR A 508 15.51 3.61 24.81
N HIS A 509 16.17 4.47 24.03
CA HIS A 509 17.00 5.56 24.55
C HIS A 509 16.21 6.50 25.48
N PHE A 510 14.93 6.73 25.18
CA PHE A 510 14.04 7.56 25.99
C PHE A 510 13.23 6.79 27.05
N GLY A 511 13.48 5.50 27.25
CA GLY A 511 12.75 4.67 28.21
C GLY A 511 11.27 4.45 27.87
N LEU A 512 10.92 4.52 26.58
CA LEU A 512 9.56 4.33 26.08
C LEU A 512 9.33 2.89 25.60
N PRO A 513 8.08 2.38 25.64
CA PRO A 513 7.75 1.08 25.05
C PRO A 513 8.15 1.05 23.58
N SER A 514 8.87 0.01 23.17
CA SER A 514 9.35 -0.16 21.80
C SER A 514 8.72 -1.39 21.14
N PRO A 515 8.58 -1.40 19.80
CA PRO A 515 8.20 -2.60 19.08
C PRO A 515 9.22 -3.71 19.33
N SER A 516 8.75 -4.96 19.48
CA SER A 516 9.63 -6.11 19.45
C SER A 516 10.40 -6.14 18.12
N PRO A 517 11.72 -6.32 18.13
CA PRO A 517 12.50 -6.36 16.90
C PRO A 517 12.11 -7.60 16.08
N SER A 518 11.78 -7.38 14.80
CA SER A 518 11.60 -8.48 13.84
C SER A 518 12.93 -9.22 13.68
N PRO A 519 12.92 -10.57 13.60
CA PRO A 519 14.15 -11.32 13.37
C PRO A 519 14.82 -10.83 12.09
N SER A 520 16.09 -10.42 12.18
CA SER A 520 16.80 -9.93 11.00
C SER A 520 17.09 -11.06 10.02
N PRO A 521 16.75 -10.94 8.73
CA PRO A 521 17.29 -11.85 7.74
C PRO A 521 18.81 -11.65 7.66
N SER A 522 19.56 -12.76 7.52
CA SER A 522 21.00 -12.68 7.24
C SER A 522 21.24 -11.83 5.97
N PRO A 523 22.30 -11.02 5.93
CA PRO A 523 22.56 -10.03 4.87
C PRO A 523 22.69 -10.61 3.44
N SER A 524 22.74 -11.94 3.29
CA SER A 524 22.92 -12.62 1.99
C SER A 524 21.62 -13.08 1.30
N LYS A 525 20.42 -12.89 1.90
CA LYS A 525 19.16 -13.44 1.35
C LYS A 525 18.07 -12.43 1.00
N ALA A 526 18.25 -11.14 1.27
CA ALA A 526 17.34 -10.11 0.79
C ALA A 526 17.59 -9.87 -0.71
N LYS A 527 16.98 -10.69 -1.59
CA LYS A 527 16.95 -10.41 -3.02
C LYS A 527 16.35 -9.01 -3.24
N ALA A 528 16.91 -8.28 -4.21
CA ALA A 528 16.44 -6.98 -4.67
C ALA A 528 14.90 -6.92 -4.75
N LEU A 529 14.33 -5.73 -4.49
CA LEU A 529 12.94 -5.41 -4.83
C LEU A 529 12.58 -6.08 -6.16
N PRO A 530 11.54 -6.94 -6.22
CA PRO A 530 11.09 -7.43 -7.51
C PRO A 530 10.75 -6.19 -8.36
N PRO A 531 11.11 -6.19 -9.66
CA PRO A 531 10.69 -5.11 -10.54
C PRO A 531 9.18 -4.91 -10.42
N LEU A 532 8.71 -3.66 -10.56
CA LEU A 532 7.27 -3.33 -10.61
C LEU A 532 6.54 -4.20 -11.65
N VAL A 533 7.28 -4.70 -12.65
CA VAL A 533 6.86 -5.71 -13.61
C VAL A 533 7.41 -7.07 -13.18
N SER A 534 6.54 -8.06 -12.95
CA SER A 534 6.99 -9.42 -12.64
C SER A 534 7.72 -10.05 -13.83
N PRO A 535 8.81 -10.81 -13.60
CA PRO A 535 9.42 -11.59 -14.66
C PRO A 535 8.41 -12.62 -15.19
N ALA A 536 8.46 -12.89 -16.50
CA ALA A 536 7.67 -13.94 -17.12
C ALA A 536 7.97 -15.30 -16.46
N VAL A 537 6.94 -15.99 -15.99
CA VAL A 537 7.06 -17.37 -15.48
C VAL A 537 7.40 -18.30 -16.65
N ALA A 538 8.35 -19.22 -16.47
CA ALA A 538 8.66 -20.24 -17.47
C ALA A 538 7.40 -21.05 -17.80
N PRO A 539 7.12 -21.36 -19.08
CA PRO A 539 5.84 -21.94 -19.47
C PRO A 539 5.72 -23.38 -18.93
N ALA A 540 4.73 -23.60 -18.07
CA ALA A 540 4.13 -24.93 -17.92
C ALA A 540 3.58 -25.31 -19.30
N GLY A 541 4.00 -26.45 -19.88
CA GLY A 541 3.57 -26.85 -21.23
C GLY A 541 4.69 -27.27 -22.19
N ALA A 542 5.91 -27.56 -21.72
CA ALA A 542 6.98 -28.10 -22.56
C ALA A 542 6.59 -29.41 -23.28
N THR A 543 5.62 -30.16 -22.75
CA THR A 543 5.08 -31.40 -23.31
C THR A 543 3.76 -31.22 -24.06
N ALA A 544 3.21 -30.01 -24.14
CA ALA A 544 1.93 -29.75 -24.80
C ALA A 544 2.06 -29.84 -26.33
N SER A 545 0.99 -30.31 -26.99
CA SER A 545 0.91 -30.31 -28.45
C SER A 545 1.12 -28.92 -29.05
N ALA A 546 1.58 -28.88 -30.31
CA ALA A 546 1.95 -27.63 -31.00
C ALA A 546 0.83 -26.58 -31.00
N GLU A 547 -0.42 -27.03 -31.08
CA GLU A 547 -1.62 -26.19 -31.11
C GLU A 547 -1.90 -25.52 -29.76
N LEU A 548 -1.51 -26.15 -28.65
CA LEU A 548 -1.78 -25.67 -27.29
C LEU A 548 -0.64 -24.84 -26.70
N ARG A 549 0.59 -24.98 -27.23
CA ARG A 549 1.77 -24.23 -26.79
C ARG A 549 1.54 -22.71 -26.69
N PRO A 550 0.86 -22.03 -27.63
CA PRO A 550 0.54 -20.61 -27.49
C PRO A 550 -0.30 -20.32 -26.24
N PHE A 551 -1.33 -21.13 -25.96
CA PHE A 551 -2.21 -20.91 -24.81
C PHE A 551 -1.44 -21.05 -23.50
N TYR A 552 -0.62 -22.09 -23.38
CA TYR A 552 0.23 -22.29 -22.22
C TYR A 552 1.20 -21.12 -22.01
N ARG A 553 1.89 -20.69 -23.07
CA ARG A 553 2.85 -19.58 -23.01
C ARG A 553 2.24 -18.27 -22.49
N HIS A 554 1.03 -17.93 -22.93
CA HIS A 554 0.45 -16.61 -22.66
C HIS A 554 -0.66 -16.61 -21.60
N CYS A 555 -1.28 -17.74 -21.28
CA CYS A 555 -2.44 -17.82 -20.39
C CYS A 555 -2.20 -18.69 -19.14
N ALA A 556 -1.26 -19.65 -19.14
CA ALA A 556 -1.11 -20.61 -18.03
C ALA A 556 -0.76 -19.95 -16.69
N ALA A 557 -0.03 -18.83 -16.72
CA ALA A 557 0.33 -18.10 -15.51
C ALA A 557 -0.89 -17.69 -14.65
N CYS A 558 -2.08 -17.60 -15.25
CA CYS A 558 -3.33 -17.34 -14.54
C CYS A 558 -4.34 -18.49 -14.64
N HIS A 559 -4.35 -19.25 -15.75
CA HIS A 559 -5.42 -20.20 -16.08
C HIS A 559 -5.02 -21.68 -15.97
N ASP A 560 -3.82 -22.00 -15.51
CA ASP A 560 -3.46 -23.35 -15.05
C ASP A 560 -3.58 -23.41 -13.51
N THR A 561 -4.82 -23.46 -13.04
CA THR A 561 -5.16 -23.50 -11.62
C THR A 561 -6.42 -24.33 -11.39
N ALA A 562 -6.53 -24.94 -10.21
CA ALA A 562 -7.74 -25.60 -9.74
C ALA A 562 -8.69 -24.62 -8.99
N ASP A 563 -8.29 -23.36 -8.84
CA ASP A 563 -9.12 -22.33 -8.19
C ASP A 563 -10.42 -22.10 -8.99
N ALA A 564 -11.52 -21.78 -8.29
CA ALA A 564 -12.81 -21.48 -8.93
C ALA A 564 -12.76 -20.24 -9.83
N PHE A 565 -11.83 -19.33 -9.56
CA PHE A 565 -11.58 -18.16 -10.40
C PHE A 565 -10.08 -17.81 -10.42
N PRO A 566 -9.51 -17.41 -11.58
CA PRO A 566 -10.14 -17.40 -12.90
C PRO A 566 -10.39 -18.84 -13.39
N PRO A 567 -11.21 -19.05 -14.43
CA PRO A 567 -11.45 -20.39 -14.93
C PRO A 567 -10.13 -21.07 -15.34
N GLY A 568 -9.78 -22.17 -14.67
CA GLY A 568 -8.64 -23.05 -14.93
C GLY A 568 -8.70 -23.82 -16.26
N PHE A 569 -8.95 -23.15 -17.39
CA PHE A 569 -9.13 -23.85 -18.68
C PHE A 569 -7.86 -24.51 -19.23
N LEU A 570 -6.70 -24.28 -18.62
CA LEU A 570 -5.44 -24.98 -18.92
C LEU A 570 -5.04 -26.02 -17.88
N HIS A 571 -5.86 -26.19 -16.84
CA HIS A 571 -5.64 -27.18 -15.80
C HIS A 571 -6.07 -28.58 -16.25
N GLY A 572 -5.27 -29.58 -15.89
CA GLY A 572 -5.51 -31.00 -16.19
C GLY A 572 -4.75 -31.53 -17.41
N GLY A 573 -5.14 -32.71 -17.87
CA GLY A 573 -4.54 -33.36 -19.03
C GLY A 573 -4.99 -32.75 -20.37
N GLU A 574 -4.26 -33.02 -21.45
CA GLU A 574 -4.51 -32.39 -22.77
C GLU A 574 -5.97 -32.55 -23.25
N ALA A 575 -6.57 -33.73 -23.08
CA ALA A 575 -7.98 -33.95 -23.47
C ALA A 575 -8.97 -33.11 -22.64
N GLN A 576 -8.69 -32.88 -21.35
CA GLN A 576 -9.49 -31.99 -20.49
C GLN A 576 -9.33 -30.54 -20.96
N VAL A 577 -8.09 -30.10 -21.18
CA VAL A 577 -7.78 -28.74 -21.66
C VAL A 577 -8.48 -28.42 -22.98
N ARG A 578 -8.50 -29.36 -23.93
CA ARG A 578 -9.23 -29.18 -25.21
C ARG A 578 -10.73 -28.98 -24.97
N ARG A 579 -11.35 -29.74 -24.07
CA ARG A 579 -12.77 -29.55 -23.70
C ARG A 579 -13.01 -28.21 -23.01
N HIS A 580 -12.13 -27.83 -22.08
CA HIS A 580 -12.23 -26.54 -21.39
C HIS A 580 -12.11 -25.37 -22.36
N LEU A 581 -11.14 -25.40 -23.28
CA LEU A 581 -10.98 -24.38 -24.32
C LEU A 581 -12.23 -24.27 -25.20
N ALA A 582 -12.86 -25.39 -25.57
CA ALA A 582 -14.11 -25.39 -26.31
C ALA A 582 -15.26 -24.75 -25.51
N ALA A 583 -15.43 -25.11 -24.24
CA ALA A 583 -16.45 -24.53 -23.35
C ALA A 583 -16.27 -23.03 -23.13
N CYS A 584 -15.03 -22.54 -23.10
CA CYS A 584 -14.69 -21.14 -22.85
C CYS A 584 -14.55 -20.31 -24.13
N ALA A 585 -14.58 -20.96 -25.30
CA ALA A 585 -14.32 -20.35 -26.60
C ALA A 585 -15.15 -19.09 -26.91
N PRO A 586 -16.48 -19.01 -26.62
CA PRO A 586 -17.28 -17.82 -26.95
C PRO A 586 -16.73 -16.55 -26.30
N ARG A 587 -16.43 -16.60 -25.00
CA ARG A 587 -15.90 -15.46 -24.24
C ARG A 587 -14.42 -15.22 -24.49
N MET A 588 -13.63 -16.28 -24.68
CA MET A 588 -12.19 -16.17 -25.00
C MET A 588 -11.97 -15.50 -26.35
N LEU A 589 -12.72 -15.90 -27.38
CA LEU A 589 -12.61 -15.35 -28.72
C LEU A 589 -12.95 -13.85 -28.74
N ARG A 590 -13.99 -13.42 -27.99
CA ARG A 590 -14.30 -11.99 -27.82
C ARG A 590 -13.10 -11.23 -27.25
N ARG A 591 -12.48 -11.71 -26.17
CA ARG A 591 -11.32 -11.04 -25.55
C ARG A 591 -10.07 -11.07 -26.44
N LEU A 592 -9.79 -12.16 -27.14
CA LEU A 592 -8.65 -12.23 -28.08
C LEU A 592 -8.78 -11.24 -29.24
N ARG A 593 -10.00 -10.98 -29.73
CA ARG A 593 -10.26 -10.00 -30.80
C ARG A 593 -10.07 -8.55 -30.35
N MET A 594 -10.09 -8.26 -29.05
CA MET A 594 -9.86 -6.90 -28.55
C MET A 594 -8.43 -6.41 -28.82
N TRP A 595 -7.49 -7.31 -29.12
CA TRP A 595 -6.16 -6.93 -29.62
C TRP A 595 -6.17 -6.34 -31.04
N GLN A 596 -7.24 -6.57 -31.82
CA GLN A 596 -7.42 -5.97 -33.15
C GLN A 596 -8.02 -4.56 -33.09
N SER A 597 -8.41 -4.10 -31.89
CA SER A 597 -8.99 -2.78 -31.67
C SER A 597 -8.01 -1.89 -30.89
N ALA A 598 -7.97 -0.60 -31.26
CA ALA A 598 -7.25 0.42 -30.48
C ALA A 598 -7.75 0.47 -29.03
N ALA A 599 -6.87 0.79 -28.08
CA ALA A 599 -7.16 0.69 -26.65
C ALA A 599 -8.48 1.37 -26.23
N GLY A 600 -8.74 2.59 -26.72
CA GLY A 600 -9.96 3.35 -26.42
C GLY A 600 -11.24 2.84 -27.09
N ALA A 601 -11.15 1.97 -28.11
CA ALA A 601 -12.29 1.42 -28.85
C ALA A 601 -12.70 0.02 -28.38
N ARG A 602 -12.01 -0.55 -27.39
CA ARG A 602 -12.27 -1.90 -26.90
C ARG A 602 -13.54 -1.95 -26.06
N SER A 603 -14.43 -2.88 -26.36
CA SER A 603 -15.61 -3.16 -25.51
C SER A 603 -15.25 -3.98 -24.27
N LYS A 604 -14.21 -4.81 -24.36
CA LYS A 604 -13.64 -5.58 -23.25
C LYS A 604 -12.12 -5.51 -23.20
N THR A 605 -11.55 -5.73 -22.02
CA THR A 605 -10.11 -5.87 -21.90
C THR A 605 -9.66 -7.13 -22.62
N PRO A 606 -8.58 -7.07 -23.44
CA PRO A 606 -8.11 -8.23 -24.15
C PRO A 606 -7.52 -9.28 -23.20
N MET A 607 -7.34 -10.49 -23.73
CA MET A 607 -6.65 -11.57 -23.05
C MET A 607 -5.42 -11.99 -23.88
N PRO A 608 -4.23 -12.18 -23.28
CA PRO A 608 -3.89 -11.83 -21.91
C PRO A 608 -4.07 -10.31 -21.66
N PRO A 609 -4.34 -9.88 -20.41
CA PRO A 609 -4.52 -8.47 -20.07
C PRO A 609 -3.32 -7.62 -20.45
N PRO A 610 -3.48 -6.39 -20.97
CA PRO A 610 -2.35 -5.53 -21.34
C PRO A 610 -1.40 -5.23 -20.18
N ALA A 611 -1.91 -5.25 -18.94
CA ALA A 611 -1.14 -5.08 -17.72
C ALA A 611 -0.31 -6.32 -17.30
N SER A 612 -0.57 -7.48 -17.89
CA SER A 612 0.14 -8.72 -17.55
C SER A 612 1.50 -8.80 -18.25
N ALA A 613 2.48 -9.43 -17.61
CA ALA A 613 3.80 -9.66 -18.21
C ALA A 613 3.71 -10.48 -19.52
N GLN A 614 2.68 -11.32 -19.65
CA GLN A 614 2.43 -12.19 -20.81
C GLN A 614 1.92 -11.44 -22.04
N ALA A 615 1.50 -10.17 -21.89
CA ALA A 615 1.03 -9.34 -22.99
C ALA A 615 2.16 -8.68 -23.79
N ALA A 616 3.37 -8.59 -23.23
CA ALA A 616 4.52 -8.02 -23.93
C ALA A 616 4.82 -8.81 -25.21
N GLY A 617 4.78 -8.13 -26.37
CA GLY A 617 5.00 -8.76 -27.68
C GLY A 617 3.88 -9.71 -28.13
N PHE A 618 2.79 -9.83 -27.38
CA PHE A 618 1.71 -10.77 -27.71
C PHE A 618 0.95 -10.33 -28.96
N ALA A 619 0.58 -9.05 -29.03
CA ALA A 619 -0.22 -8.49 -30.11
C ALA A 619 0.50 -8.54 -31.46
N GLU A 620 1.84 -8.40 -31.43
CA GLU A 620 2.72 -8.40 -32.60
C GLU A 620 3.13 -9.82 -33.03
N SER A 621 2.81 -10.85 -32.25
CA SER A 621 3.14 -12.24 -32.55
C SER A 621 2.08 -12.96 -33.40
N GLU A 622 2.39 -14.16 -33.87
CA GLU A 622 1.41 -15.05 -34.53
C GLU A 622 0.43 -15.71 -33.55
N ALA A 623 0.72 -15.68 -32.25
CA ALA A 623 -0.04 -16.40 -31.23
C ALA A 623 -1.53 -16.01 -31.17
N PRO A 624 -1.93 -14.72 -31.20
CA PRO A 624 -3.34 -14.33 -31.20
C PRO A 624 -4.10 -14.90 -32.40
N ALA A 625 -3.48 -14.89 -33.59
CA ALA A 625 -4.11 -15.41 -34.81
C ALA A 625 -4.30 -16.94 -34.73
N ALA A 626 -3.25 -17.66 -34.32
CA ALA A 626 -3.29 -19.10 -34.13
C ALA A 626 -4.35 -19.54 -33.10
N MET A 627 -4.41 -18.86 -31.95
CA MET A 627 -5.40 -19.13 -30.91
C MET A 627 -6.83 -18.88 -31.39
N ARG A 628 -7.10 -17.76 -32.08
CA ARG A 628 -8.43 -17.48 -32.62
C ARG A 628 -8.86 -18.54 -33.62
N ALA A 629 -7.99 -18.92 -34.54
CA ALA A 629 -8.28 -19.96 -35.53
C ALA A 629 -8.58 -21.32 -34.87
N TYR A 630 -7.85 -21.67 -33.80
CA TYR A 630 -8.12 -22.87 -33.01
C TYR A 630 -9.51 -22.85 -32.36
N LEU A 631 -9.85 -21.75 -31.69
CA LEU A 631 -11.14 -21.61 -31.00
C LEU A 631 -12.32 -21.59 -31.98
N GLU A 632 -12.17 -20.93 -33.13
CA GLU A 632 -13.19 -20.91 -34.19
C GLU A 632 -13.44 -22.30 -34.77
N ARG A 633 -12.39 -23.10 -35.00
CA ARG A 633 -12.55 -24.51 -35.40
C ARG A 633 -13.26 -25.33 -34.33
N SER A 634 -12.91 -25.11 -33.05
CA SER A 634 -13.53 -25.81 -31.92
C SER A 634 -15.02 -25.51 -31.79
N LEU A 635 -15.42 -24.24 -31.98
CA LEU A 635 -16.83 -23.83 -31.98
C LEU A 635 -17.62 -24.44 -33.16
N ARG A 636 -17.05 -24.44 -34.36
CA ARG A 636 -17.68 -25.06 -35.54
C ARG A 636 -17.87 -26.56 -35.36
N ALA A 637 -16.88 -27.25 -34.81
CA ALA A 637 -16.98 -28.68 -34.52
C ALA A 637 -18.08 -28.97 -33.48
N GLY A 638 -18.35 -28.05 -32.57
CA GLY A 638 -19.44 -28.12 -31.60
C GLY A 638 -20.81 -27.63 -32.11
N GLY A 639 -20.95 -27.29 -33.40
CA GLY A 639 -22.22 -26.84 -33.97
C GLY A 639 -22.65 -25.42 -33.58
N VAL A 640 -21.75 -24.59 -33.04
CA VAL A 640 -22.06 -23.22 -32.63
C VAL A 640 -21.86 -22.25 -33.79
N ASP A 641 -22.91 -21.51 -34.16
CA ASP A 641 -22.83 -20.47 -35.20
C ASP A 641 -22.04 -19.25 -34.69
N PHE A 642 -20.99 -18.91 -35.43
CA PHE A 642 -20.13 -17.77 -35.15
C PHE A 642 -20.84 -16.43 -35.38
N GLY A 643 -21.73 -16.35 -36.37
CA GLY A 643 -22.46 -15.13 -36.73
C GLY A 643 -23.35 -14.65 -35.60
N GLY A 644 -24.11 -15.58 -34.99
CA GLY A 644 -24.96 -15.30 -33.83
C GLY A 644 -24.20 -14.78 -32.60
N LEU A 645 -23.01 -15.31 -32.31
CA LEU A 645 -22.21 -14.86 -31.16
C LEU A 645 -21.65 -13.44 -31.33
N ALA A 646 -21.38 -13.00 -32.56
CA ALA A 646 -20.77 -11.71 -32.83
C ALA A 646 -21.67 -10.53 -32.43
N GLY A 647 -22.99 -10.68 -32.55
CA GLY A 647 -23.99 -9.67 -32.20
C GLY A 647 -24.38 -9.63 -30.71
N MET A 648 -24.06 -10.66 -29.93
CA MET A 648 -24.41 -10.73 -28.51
C MET A 648 -23.53 -9.83 -27.64
N ALA A 649 -24.13 -9.23 -26.61
CA ALA A 649 -23.39 -8.58 -25.53
C ALA A 649 -22.53 -9.62 -24.78
N TYR A 650 -21.41 -9.18 -24.20
CA TYR A 650 -20.47 -10.11 -23.55
C TYR A 650 -21.10 -10.87 -22.38
N ALA A 651 -21.96 -10.21 -21.61
CA ALA A 651 -22.68 -10.80 -20.50
C ALA A 651 -23.58 -11.98 -20.92
N ASP A 652 -24.12 -11.90 -22.13
CA ASP A 652 -25.06 -12.88 -22.69
C ASP A 652 -24.35 -14.00 -23.48
N LEU A 653 -23.03 -13.90 -23.67
CA LEU A 653 -22.25 -15.00 -24.23
C LEU A 653 -22.25 -16.18 -23.26
N PRO A 654 -22.30 -17.44 -23.78
CA PRO A 654 -22.21 -18.64 -22.94
C PRO A 654 -21.05 -18.55 -21.95
N PRO A 655 -21.28 -18.85 -20.66
CA PRO A 655 -20.23 -18.79 -19.65
C PRO A 655 -19.17 -19.87 -19.90
N CYS A 656 -17.95 -19.60 -19.44
CA CYS A 656 -16.88 -20.59 -19.38
C CYS A 656 -17.17 -21.54 -18.21
N ALA A 657 -17.95 -22.59 -18.48
CA ALA A 657 -18.30 -23.62 -17.51
C ALA A 657 -17.28 -24.77 -17.60
N ILE A 658 -16.37 -24.82 -16.64
CA ILE A 658 -15.35 -25.86 -16.50
C ILE A 658 -15.60 -26.57 -15.17
N HIS A 659 -16.38 -27.66 -15.23
CA HIS A 659 -16.69 -28.50 -14.08
C HIS A 659 -16.37 -29.94 -14.40
#